data_AF-A0A409VIK5-F1
#
_entry.id   AF-A0A409VIK5-F1
#
_cell.length_a   1.000
_cell.length_b   1.000
_cell.length_c   1.000
_cell.angle_alpha   90.00
_cell.angle_beta   90.00
_cell.angle_gamma   90.00
#
_symmetry.space_group_name_H-M   'P 1'
#
loop_
_entity.id
_entity.type
_entity.pdbx_description
1 polymer ?
#
loop_
_entity_poly.entity_id
_entity_poly.type
_entity_poly.pdbx_seq_one_letter_code
_entity_poly.pdbx_strand_id
1 'polypeptide(L)'
;GIIDGVTTLELDNGITKDGVVVVWHDEEITAAKCNDTSPVTKDDPDFPYVGKHIANLTLAQIKTLDCGSKRQHNFPLQTTYPGTKISTLGELFKFAQCADPDRQIQWNIESKINPVVTNATRGVEDFVQLQHAEFVKSSYSLSQITYQSFDWRTLIAMKALEPKIPTSALIDDETAFGEGNSTSPWLAGLRLEDFPGNDIGQKIAEAAKSINANILSPVATSSQGTAIDPVEEGYIAFTTKEMIARAHELGVTVKPWTVNRHNTVSQLLDWGVDGIITDYPTHVPVKKAVTLPPSVRTLPSGVPLAPLLNLSVKAPHDPHSHVSPSVHVQQRFMHTSVARKEAPQVPDYTPYRANFESNRTFQYFMVGSLGVISASAAKSSVSEFLQSMAASADVLALAKVEVDLTTIPEGKNVIIKWRGKPVFIRHRTQSEIEEARQVDWKHLRDPQPDEDRVKKPEWLVMLGVCTHLGCVPIGEAGDFGGWFCPCHGSHYDISGRARKGPAPLNLEVPQYEFSDADQKISHTTTLSDNMARAEVLTLGSLANLVNLDALYILGYAWLFGMSVWITFFGGIIAFRALPRHQFGALQHKTFPIYFVISMLLSSSLLGVWVLKHPDVVPFIGRPYLADVAQVYALGTTILSQAANYFIIGPLTSKTMFQRQKLEKDEGKLYTDPGVSPEMKALNARFGALHGISSLANLTAIIALGFHGLWIGNAGVKGY
;
A
#
# COMPACT_ATOMS: atom_id res chain seq x y z
N GLY A 1 11.81 10.18 -14.60
CA GLY A 1 13.26 10.37 -14.37
C GLY A 1 13.51 10.89 -12.97
N ILE A 2 13.88 12.17 -12.82
CA ILE A 2 14.22 12.78 -11.51
C ILE A 2 13.10 12.62 -10.48
N ILE A 3 11.85 12.86 -10.88
CA ILE A 3 10.66 12.68 -10.02
C ILE A 3 10.53 11.23 -9.51
N ASP A 4 10.92 10.26 -10.34
CA ASP A 4 10.84 8.83 -10.01
C ASP A 4 12.04 8.34 -9.19
N GLY A 5 12.97 9.25 -8.85
CA GLY A 5 14.13 8.94 -8.00
C GLY A 5 15.20 8.10 -8.69
N VAL A 6 15.35 8.20 -10.02
CA VAL A 6 16.42 7.50 -10.75
C VAL A 6 17.80 7.99 -10.32
N THR A 7 18.78 7.08 -10.32
CA THR A 7 20.17 7.42 -9.98
C THR A 7 20.93 8.05 -11.14
N THR A 8 20.58 7.67 -12.37
CA THR A 8 21.26 8.07 -13.60
C THR A 8 20.22 8.38 -14.68
N LEU A 9 20.41 9.48 -15.40
CA LEU A 9 19.66 9.76 -16.63
C LEU A 9 20.46 9.23 -17.81
N GLU A 10 19.87 8.27 -18.51
CA GLU A 10 20.37 7.71 -19.76
C GLU A 10 19.71 8.44 -20.94
N LEU A 11 20.50 8.77 -21.96
CA LEU A 11 20.02 9.45 -23.15
C LEU A 11 20.99 9.32 -24.31
N ASP A 12 20.47 9.58 -25.51
CA ASP A 12 21.21 9.51 -26.76
C ASP A 12 21.48 10.88 -27.36
N ASN A 13 22.59 11.00 -28.10
CA ASN A 13 22.92 12.22 -28.81
C ASN A 13 23.22 11.99 -30.28
N GLY A 14 22.69 12.89 -31.12
CA GLY A 14 23.10 13.09 -32.50
C GLY A 14 23.76 14.46 -32.70
N ILE A 15 24.50 14.63 -33.80
CA ILE A 15 25.11 15.91 -34.18
C ILE A 15 24.49 16.42 -35.47
N THR A 16 23.98 17.64 -35.39
CA THR A 16 23.34 18.36 -36.49
C THR A 16 24.32 18.80 -37.58
N LYS A 17 23.78 19.24 -38.72
CA LYS A 17 24.56 19.76 -39.85
C LYS A 17 25.50 20.90 -39.45
N ASP A 18 25.04 21.77 -38.55
CA ASP A 18 25.74 22.95 -38.02
C ASP A 18 26.54 22.67 -36.73
N GLY A 19 26.76 21.39 -36.39
CA GLY A 19 27.69 21.01 -35.31
C GLY A 19 27.13 21.13 -33.90
N VAL A 20 25.80 21.14 -33.74
CA VAL A 20 25.12 21.16 -32.43
C VAL A 20 24.78 19.75 -31.97
N VAL A 21 25.09 19.45 -30.70
CA VAL A 21 24.72 18.20 -30.03
C VAL A 21 23.26 18.25 -29.57
N VAL A 22 22.44 17.33 -30.09
CA VAL A 22 21.00 17.23 -29.80
C VAL A 22 20.67 15.90 -29.14
N VAL A 23 19.68 15.91 -28.24
CA VAL A 23 19.21 14.73 -27.51
C VAL A 23 18.21 13.97 -28.38
N TRP A 24 18.68 12.91 -29.03
CA TRP A 24 17.92 12.13 -30.01
C TRP A 24 18.53 10.74 -30.24
N HIS A 25 17.67 9.72 -30.30
CA HIS A 25 18.05 8.30 -30.35
C HIS A 25 18.42 7.78 -31.74
N ASP A 26 17.64 8.13 -32.77
CA ASP A 26 17.78 7.51 -34.09
C ASP A 26 18.74 8.30 -34.98
N GLU A 27 19.32 7.69 -36.01
CA GLU A 27 20.13 8.43 -36.98
C GLU A 27 19.30 9.42 -37.81
N GLU A 28 18.00 9.15 -37.96
CA GLU A 28 17.02 9.94 -38.70
C GLU A 28 15.86 10.44 -37.84
N ILE A 29 15.20 11.51 -38.29
CA ILE A 29 13.92 11.94 -37.70
C ILE A 29 12.83 10.98 -38.18
N THR A 30 12.40 10.06 -37.31
CA THR A 30 11.40 9.06 -37.70
C THR A 30 9.97 9.60 -37.67
N ALA A 31 9.17 9.25 -38.68
CA ALA A 31 7.75 9.59 -38.74
C ALA A 31 6.92 8.90 -37.64
N ALA A 32 7.46 7.87 -36.99
CA ALA A 32 6.84 7.26 -35.82
C ALA A 32 6.87 8.20 -34.60
N LYS A 33 7.93 9.01 -34.45
CA LYS A 33 8.18 9.84 -33.26
C LYS A 33 7.83 11.31 -33.45
N CYS A 34 8.04 11.87 -34.64
CA CYS A 34 7.89 13.30 -34.89
C CYS A 34 6.88 13.66 -35.99
N ASN A 35 6.44 14.91 -35.99
CA ASN A 35 5.66 15.57 -37.03
C ASN A 35 6.39 16.83 -37.51
N ASP A 36 6.37 17.06 -38.83
CA ASP A 36 6.66 18.37 -39.39
C ASP A 36 5.55 19.37 -39.00
N THR A 37 5.94 20.57 -38.60
CA THR A 37 4.98 21.65 -38.30
C THR A 37 5.03 22.77 -39.34
N SER A 38 6.23 23.31 -39.58
CA SER A 38 6.47 24.42 -40.49
C SER A 38 7.93 24.44 -40.94
N PRO A 39 8.21 24.91 -42.16
CA PRO A 39 9.58 25.11 -42.60
C PRO A 39 10.21 26.33 -41.91
N VAL A 40 11.53 26.34 -41.76
CA VAL A 40 12.29 27.46 -41.18
C VAL A 40 12.18 28.71 -42.04
N THR A 41 12.19 28.54 -43.36
CA THR A 41 11.92 29.61 -44.34
C THR A 41 10.86 29.15 -45.33
N LYS A 42 10.12 30.09 -45.93
CA LYS A 42 8.97 29.79 -46.80
C LYS A 42 9.30 28.84 -47.96
N ASP A 43 10.54 28.88 -48.46
CA ASP A 43 11.03 28.09 -49.59
C ASP A 43 12.21 27.18 -49.19
N ASP A 44 12.23 26.69 -47.94
CA ASP A 44 13.29 25.77 -47.49
C ASP A 44 13.26 24.48 -48.33
N PRO A 45 14.31 24.21 -49.15
CA PRO A 45 14.34 23.03 -50.02
C PRO A 45 14.41 21.73 -49.22
N ASP A 46 14.79 21.80 -47.94
CA ASP A 46 14.90 20.65 -47.08
C ASP A 46 13.60 20.29 -46.36
N PHE A 47 12.52 21.05 -46.51
CA PHE A 47 11.22 20.67 -45.93
C PHE A 47 10.45 19.71 -46.85
N PRO A 48 9.83 18.62 -46.34
CA PRO A 48 9.70 18.18 -44.95
C PRO A 48 10.99 17.60 -44.36
N TYR A 49 11.18 17.77 -43.05
CA TYR A 49 12.38 17.32 -42.34
C TYR A 49 12.27 15.90 -41.79
N VAL A 50 11.05 15.41 -41.52
CA VAL A 50 10.84 14.02 -41.10
C VAL A 50 11.28 13.06 -42.22
N GLY A 51 12.05 12.03 -41.87
CA GLY A 51 12.68 11.08 -42.79
C GLY A 51 14.11 11.43 -43.20
N LYS A 52 14.69 12.50 -42.64
CA LYS A 52 16.08 12.90 -42.91
C LYS A 52 17.00 12.60 -41.73
N HIS A 53 18.26 12.32 -42.03
CA HIS A 53 19.31 12.14 -41.04
C HIS A 53 19.60 13.42 -40.25
N ILE A 54 19.85 13.29 -38.95
CA ILE A 54 20.21 14.41 -38.07
C ILE A 54 21.44 15.15 -38.61
N ALA A 55 22.43 14.41 -39.13
CA ALA A 55 23.65 14.98 -39.70
C ALA A 55 23.41 15.93 -40.90
N ASN A 56 22.23 15.83 -41.54
CA ASN A 56 21.85 16.62 -42.71
C ASN A 56 20.91 17.80 -42.37
N LEU A 57 20.43 17.91 -41.13
CA LEU A 57 19.52 18.95 -40.68
C LEU A 57 20.23 19.94 -39.75
N THR A 58 19.90 21.23 -39.89
CA THR A 58 20.38 22.27 -38.94
C THR A 58 19.56 22.25 -37.65
N LEU A 59 20.12 22.82 -36.57
CA LEU A 59 19.37 22.99 -35.32
C LEU A 59 18.06 23.75 -35.53
N ALA A 60 18.08 24.81 -36.36
CA ALA A 60 16.89 25.61 -36.65
C ALA A 60 15.75 24.77 -37.25
N GLN A 61 16.08 23.86 -38.17
CA GLN A 61 15.12 22.94 -38.79
C GLN A 61 14.59 21.93 -37.78
N ILE A 62 15.47 21.32 -36.98
CA ILE A 62 15.09 20.36 -35.94
C ILE A 62 14.16 20.99 -34.90
N LYS A 63 14.35 22.27 -34.56
CA LYS A 63 13.53 23.01 -33.59
C LYS A 63 12.11 23.35 -34.08
N THR A 64 11.78 23.08 -35.35
CA THR A 64 10.39 23.20 -35.82
C THR A 64 9.59 21.92 -35.61
N LEU A 65 10.23 20.78 -35.35
CA LEU A 65 9.56 19.49 -35.22
C LEU A 65 8.77 19.37 -33.91
N ASP A 66 7.62 18.69 -33.98
CA ASP A 66 6.85 18.23 -32.82
C ASP A 66 7.06 16.73 -32.61
N CYS A 67 7.81 16.39 -31.57
CA CYS A 67 8.17 15.02 -31.20
C CYS A 67 7.50 14.58 -29.89
N GLY A 68 6.48 15.30 -29.41
CA GLY A 68 5.75 14.95 -28.19
C GLY A 68 4.28 14.60 -28.40
N SER A 69 3.71 14.93 -29.57
CA SER A 69 2.31 14.61 -29.89
C SER A 69 2.05 13.13 -30.19
N LYS A 70 3.06 12.37 -30.63
CA LYS A 70 2.90 10.98 -31.04
C LYS A 70 3.23 10.00 -29.91
N ARG A 71 2.23 9.21 -29.49
CA ARG A 71 2.47 8.05 -28.63
C ARG A 71 3.05 6.90 -29.46
N GLN A 72 4.11 6.29 -28.96
CA GLN A 72 4.73 5.12 -29.58
C GLN A 72 3.90 3.85 -29.31
N HIS A 73 3.76 2.99 -30.33
CA HIS A 73 2.94 1.77 -30.24
C HIS A 73 3.41 0.82 -29.12
N ASN A 74 4.72 0.65 -28.98
CA ASN A 74 5.33 -0.26 -28.00
C ASN A 74 5.38 0.32 -26.58
N PHE A 75 4.96 1.58 -26.39
CA PHE A 75 5.01 2.29 -25.12
C PHE A 75 3.62 2.84 -24.75
N PRO A 76 2.64 1.96 -24.44
CA PRO A 76 1.26 2.36 -24.20
C PRO A 76 1.10 3.30 -22.98
N LEU A 77 2.05 3.25 -22.04
CA LEU A 77 2.06 4.10 -20.84
C LEU A 77 2.72 5.47 -21.07
N GLN A 78 3.25 5.73 -22.28
CA GLN A 78 3.88 7.01 -22.60
C GLN A 78 2.85 8.15 -22.56
N THR A 79 3.18 9.19 -21.79
CA THR A 79 2.44 10.45 -21.76
C THR A 79 2.86 11.32 -22.95
N THR A 80 1.89 11.91 -23.64
CA THR A 80 2.13 12.78 -24.80
C THR A 80 2.10 14.25 -24.36
N TYR A 81 3.05 15.03 -24.85
CA TYR A 81 3.16 16.47 -24.61
C TYR A 81 3.23 17.19 -25.96
N PRO A 82 2.08 17.57 -26.55
CA PRO A 82 2.04 18.19 -27.86
C PRO A 82 2.92 19.44 -27.98
N GLY A 83 3.64 19.56 -29.08
CA GLY A 83 4.56 20.67 -29.34
C GLY A 83 5.94 20.52 -28.68
N THR A 84 6.26 19.36 -28.10
CA THR A 84 7.60 19.11 -27.53
C THR A 84 8.64 19.06 -28.65
N LYS A 85 9.68 19.88 -28.48
CA LYS A 85 10.79 19.99 -29.44
C LYS A 85 11.98 19.15 -28.98
N ILE A 86 12.80 18.73 -29.94
CA ILE A 86 14.11 18.13 -29.64
C ILE A 86 14.98 19.15 -28.90
N SER A 87 15.60 18.72 -27.81
CA SER A 87 16.47 19.56 -26.98
C SER A 87 17.92 19.42 -27.40
N THR A 88 18.69 20.49 -27.28
CA THR A 88 20.16 20.41 -27.29
C THR A 88 20.64 19.82 -25.97
N LEU A 89 21.83 19.25 -25.95
CA LEU A 89 22.42 18.74 -24.71
C LEU A 89 22.60 19.86 -23.67
N GLY A 90 23.06 21.04 -24.09
CA GLY A 90 23.22 22.20 -23.21
C GLY A 90 21.91 22.69 -22.59
N GLU A 91 20.80 22.71 -23.36
CA GLU A 91 19.47 23.03 -22.81
C GLU A 91 19.04 22.02 -21.76
N LEU A 92 19.31 20.73 -21.97
CA LEU A 92 18.97 19.69 -21.02
C LEU A 92 19.80 19.81 -19.72
N PHE A 93 21.11 20.05 -19.81
CA PHE A 93 21.93 20.31 -18.62
C PHE A 93 21.44 21.53 -17.85
N LYS A 94 21.08 22.62 -18.54
CA LYS A 94 20.54 23.81 -17.89
C LYS A 94 19.21 23.54 -17.20
N PHE A 95 18.33 22.74 -17.81
CA PHE A 95 17.08 22.31 -17.19
C PHE A 95 17.34 21.46 -15.94
N ALA A 96 18.24 20.48 -16.04
CA ALA A 96 18.57 19.59 -14.93
C ALA A 96 19.21 20.32 -13.75
N GLN A 97 20.03 21.35 -13.99
CA GLN A 97 20.56 22.22 -12.94
C GLN A 97 19.46 22.92 -12.13
N CYS A 98 18.35 23.26 -12.78
CA CYS A 98 17.20 23.85 -12.10
C CYS A 98 16.38 22.81 -11.32
N ALA A 99 16.28 21.59 -11.86
CA ALA A 99 15.46 20.52 -11.28
C ALA A 99 16.19 19.71 -10.17
N ASP A 100 17.51 19.67 -10.21
CA ASP A 100 18.40 18.98 -9.26
C ASP A 100 19.52 19.93 -8.82
N PRO A 101 19.23 20.89 -7.91
CA PRO A 101 20.19 21.91 -7.49
C PRO A 101 21.40 21.32 -6.74
N ASP A 102 21.20 20.17 -6.08
CA ASP A 102 22.24 19.43 -5.37
C ASP A 102 23.12 18.60 -6.31
N ARG A 103 22.75 18.51 -7.60
CA ARG A 103 23.49 17.79 -8.66
C ARG A 103 23.78 16.34 -8.27
N GLN A 104 22.81 15.67 -7.66
CA GLN A 104 22.95 14.27 -7.26
C GLN A 104 22.83 13.30 -8.44
N ILE A 105 22.18 13.73 -9.53
CA ILE A 105 21.96 12.88 -10.69
C ILE A 105 23.26 12.57 -11.44
N GLN A 106 23.44 11.32 -11.84
CA GLN A 106 24.49 10.91 -12.77
C GLN A 106 23.96 10.92 -14.21
N TRP A 107 24.88 10.99 -15.18
CA TRP A 107 24.55 10.99 -16.60
C TRP A 107 25.17 9.79 -17.30
N ASN A 108 24.43 9.17 -18.19
CA ASN A 108 24.91 8.15 -19.11
C ASN A 108 24.51 8.58 -20.53
N ILE A 109 25.46 9.08 -21.31
CA ILE A 109 25.20 9.81 -22.55
C ILE A 109 25.76 9.05 -23.73
N GLU A 110 24.89 8.59 -24.62
CA GLU A 110 25.25 7.82 -25.78
C GLU A 110 25.67 8.69 -26.97
N SER A 111 26.77 8.33 -27.61
CA SER A 111 27.08 8.77 -28.97
C SER A 111 26.44 7.83 -29.99
N LYS A 112 25.35 8.28 -30.62
CA LYS A 112 24.68 7.54 -31.71
C LYS A 112 25.41 7.74 -33.03
N ILE A 113 26.59 7.12 -33.10
CA ILE A 113 27.40 7.04 -34.30
C ILE A 113 27.20 5.67 -34.96
N ASN A 114 27.19 5.65 -36.29
CA ASN A 114 27.08 4.42 -37.08
C ASN A 114 28.37 4.23 -37.91
N PRO A 115 29.17 3.18 -37.65
CA PRO A 115 30.40 2.90 -38.37
C PRO A 115 30.17 2.21 -39.73
N VAL A 116 28.96 1.71 -40.01
CA VAL A 116 28.61 0.94 -41.19
C VAL A 116 28.10 1.85 -42.31
N VAL A 117 27.15 2.74 -42.00
CA VAL A 117 26.50 3.60 -43.01
C VAL A 117 27.23 4.94 -43.09
N THR A 118 28.04 5.10 -44.14
CA THR A 118 28.76 6.36 -44.39
C THR A 118 27.77 7.50 -44.65
N ASN A 119 27.97 8.64 -43.97
CA ASN A 119 27.16 9.88 -44.04
C ASN A 119 25.80 9.88 -43.30
N ALA A 120 25.42 8.81 -42.61
CA ALA A 120 24.22 8.85 -41.74
C ALA A 120 24.48 9.67 -40.46
N THR A 121 25.72 9.64 -39.98
CA THR A 121 26.18 10.30 -38.75
C THR A 121 27.47 11.09 -38.98
N ARG A 122 27.86 11.94 -38.02
CA ARG A 122 29.17 12.63 -38.02
C ARG A 122 30.31 11.69 -37.59
N GLY A 123 31.55 12.10 -37.82
CA GLY A 123 32.72 11.25 -37.55
C GLY A 123 33.01 11.04 -36.07
N VAL A 124 33.90 10.09 -35.76
CA VAL A 124 34.34 9.77 -34.39
C VAL A 124 34.88 11.00 -33.68
N GLU A 125 35.79 11.75 -34.31
CA GLU A 125 36.36 12.97 -33.73
C GLU A 125 35.30 14.06 -33.48
N ASP A 126 34.33 14.23 -34.38
CA ASP A 126 33.27 15.22 -34.21
C ASP A 126 32.41 14.91 -32.97
N PHE A 127 32.00 13.63 -32.82
CA PHE A 127 31.25 13.17 -31.64
C PHE A 127 31.99 13.41 -30.35
N VAL A 128 33.25 12.98 -30.29
CA VAL A 128 34.08 13.09 -29.09
C VAL A 128 34.33 14.55 -28.73
N GLN A 129 34.72 15.39 -29.69
CA GLN A 129 35.04 16.79 -29.42
C GLN A 129 33.82 17.62 -29.04
N LEU A 130 32.70 17.47 -29.77
CA LEU A 130 31.51 18.30 -29.53
C LEU A 130 30.78 17.88 -28.24
N GLN A 131 30.68 16.59 -27.93
CA GLN A 131 30.11 16.16 -26.65
C GLN A 131 31.01 16.54 -25.48
N HIS A 132 32.32 16.34 -25.58
CA HIS A 132 33.28 16.79 -24.55
C HIS A 132 33.16 18.30 -24.29
N ALA A 133 33.03 19.11 -25.34
CA ALA A 133 32.84 20.55 -25.20
C ALA A 133 31.56 20.89 -24.43
N GLU A 134 30.46 20.16 -24.62
CA GLU A 134 29.23 20.35 -23.84
C GLU A 134 29.35 19.85 -22.40
N PHE A 135 30.09 18.75 -22.16
CA PHE A 135 30.33 18.24 -20.80
C PHE A 135 31.16 19.21 -19.96
N VAL A 136 32.22 19.78 -20.54
CA VAL A 136 33.07 20.77 -19.86
C VAL A 136 32.33 22.08 -19.58
N LYS A 137 31.40 22.48 -20.46
CA LYS A 137 30.53 23.64 -20.22
C LYS A 137 29.45 23.35 -19.18
N SER A 138 29.13 22.09 -18.93
CA SER A 138 28.12 21.71 -17.93
C SER A 138 28.60 22.07 -16.51
N SER A 139 27.66 22.25 -15.58
CA SER A 139 28.01 22.46 -14.17
C SER A 139 28.27 21.16 -13.40
N TYR A 140 28.26 20.01 -14.08
CA TYR A 140 28.42 18.69 -13.46
C TYR A 140 29.91 18.31 -13.45
N SER A 141 30.32 17.51 -12.47
CA SER A 141 31.66 16.94 -12.50
C SER A 141 31.77 15.97 -13.69
N LEU A 142 32.91 15.98 -14.39
CA LEU A 142 33.17 15.04 -15.48
C LEU A 142 33.10 13.57 -15.01
N SER A 143 33.39 13.31 -13.74
CA SER A 143 33.25 11.97 -13.14
C SER A 143 31.80 11.52 -12.95
N GLN A 144 30.82 12.43 -13.03
CA GLN A 144 29.38 12.13 -12.98
C GLN A 144 28.79 11.88 -14.37
N ILE A 145 29.54 12.15 -15.43
CA ILE A 145 29.10 11.99 -16.82
C ILE A 145 29.79 10.77 -17.41
N THR A 146 29.03 9.72 -17.66
CA THR A 146 29.49 8.54 -18.38
C THR A 146 29.26 8.74 -19.88
N TYR A 147 30.30 8.50 -20.68
CA TYR A 147 30.22 8.48 -22.13
C TYR A 147 30.02 7.03 -22.59
N GLN A 148 28.87 6.73 -23.20
CA GLN A 148 28.54 5.39 -23.70
C GLN A 148 28.48 5.36 -25.23
N SER A 149 28.76 4.20 -25.83
CA SER A 149 28.67 4.01 -27.28
C SER A 149 28.71 2.55 -27.66
N PHE A 150 28.04 2.19 -28.76
CA PHE A 150 28.28 0.95 -29.49
C PHE A 150 29.56 0.99 -30.34
N ASP A 151 29.95 2.18 -30.83
CA ASP A 151 31.20 2.34 -31.57
C ASP A 151 32.35 2.57 -30.60
N TRP A 152 33.06 1.49 -30.27
CA TRP A 152 34.13 1.50 -29.28
C TRP A 152 35.32 2.39 -29.69
N ARG A 153 35.42 2.81 -30.96
CA ARG A 153 36.43 3.79 -31.38
C ARG A 153 36.21 5.13 -30.69
N THR A 154 34.96 5.53 -30.49
CA THR A 154 34.63 6.77 -29.76
C THR A 154 34.98 6.67 -28.28
N LEU A 155 34.85 5.48 -27.67
CA LEU A 155 35.22 5.25 -26.27
C LEU A 155 36.73 5.39 -26.08
N ILE A 156 37.52 4.80 -26.98
CA ILE A 156 38.98 4.92 -26.99
C ILE A 156 39.40 6.39 -27.17
N ALA A 157 38.80 7.08 -28.14
CA ALA A 157 39.09 8.47 -28.43
C ALA A 157 38.68 9.42 -27.27
N MET A 158 37.50 9.22 -26.66
CA MET A 158 37.08 9.99 -25.48
C MET A 158 37.99 9.74 -24.29
N LYS A 159 38.38 8.48 -24.03
CA LYS A 159 39.29 8.14 -22.95
C LYS A 159 40.68 8.75 -23.15
N ALA A 160 41.16 8.80 -24.40
CA ALA A 160 42.41 9.46 -24.75
C ALA A 160 42.34 10.99 -24.59
N LEU A 161 41.19 11.60 -24.91
CA LEU A 161 40.96 13.03 -24.78
C LEU A 161 40.83 13.47 -23.31
N GLU A 162 39.99 12.80 -22.53
CA GLU A 162 39.72 13.14 -21.13
C GLU A 162 39.50 11.88 -20.28
N PRO A 163 40.58 11.35 -19.65
CA PRO A 163 40.53 10.12 -18.88
C PRO A 163 39.59 10.14 -17.66
N LYS A 164 39.22 11.33 -17.16
CA LYS A 164 38.32 11.49 -16.00
C LYS A 164 36.88 11.09 -16.32
N ILE A 165 36.50 11.09 -17.59
CA ILE A 165 35.15 10.68 -18.03
C ILE A 165 35.10 9.14 -18.02
N PRO A 166 34.21 8.53 -17.22
CA PRO A 166 33.95 7.10 -17.31
C PRO A 166 33.40 6.72 -18.69
N THR A 167 33.87 5.60 -19.24
CA THR A 167 33.39 5.08 -20.53
C THR A 167 32.59 3.80 -20.34
N SER A 168 31.47 3.68 -21.06
CA SER A 168 30.56 2.52 -21.04
C SER A 168 30.47 1.86 -22.41
N ALA A 169 30.88 0.60 -22.50
CA ALA A 169 30.90 -0.17 -23.73
C ALA A 169 29.54 -0.85 -23.97
N LEU A 170 28.76 -0.33 -24.92
CA LEU A 170 27.51 -0.96 -25.35
C LEU A 170 27.81 -2.13 -26.29
N ILE A 171 27.03 -3.19 -26.17
CA ILE A 171 27.13 -4.38 -27.03
C ILE A 171 25.84 -5.19 -27.04
N ASP A 172 25.51 -5.77 -28.20
CA ASP A 172 24.41 -6.70 -28.43
C ASP A 172 24.82 -7.78 -29.45
N ASP A 173 23.88 -8.65 -29.84
CA ASP A 173 24.13 -9.71 -30.83
C ASP A 173 24.61 -9.18 -32.20
N GLU A 174 24.11 -8.03 -32.64
CA GLU A 174 24.39 -7.48 -33.98
C GLU A 174 25.75 -6.77 -34.04
N THR A 175 26.17 -6.21 -32.92
CA THR A 175 27.43 -5.47 -32.78
C THR A 175 28.59 -6.35 -32.32
N ALA A 176 28.33 -7.47 -31.63
CA ALA A 176 29.36 -8.36 -31.13
C ALA A 176 30.16 -9.07 -32.23
N PHE A 177 29.55 -9.33 -33.39
CA PHE A 177 30.14 -10.11 -34.46
C PHE A 177 30.07 -9.37 -35.81
N GLY A 178 31.09 -9.51 -36.64
CA GLY A 178 31.07 -9.02 -38.03
C GLY A 178 30.36 -10.01 -38.95
N GLU A 179 30.05 -9.57 -40.18
CA GLU A 179 29.55 -10.50 -41.20
C GLU A 179 30.64 -11.52 -41.57
N GLY A 180 30.33 -12.82 -41.42
CA GLY A 180 31.27 -13.91 -41.70
C GLY A 180 32.41 -14.00 -40.68
N ASN A 181 33.65 -14.07 -41.17
CA ASN A 181 34.87 -14.16 -40.34
C ASN A 181 35.59 -12.79 -40.22
N SER A 182 34.86 -11.70 -40.43
CA SER A 182 35.39 -10.34 -40.37
C SER A 182 35.27 -9.75 -38.96
N THR A 183 36.11 -8.77 -38.64
CA THR A 183 36.02 -8.04 -37.37
C THR A 183 34.75 -7.18 -37.38
N SER A 184 34.09 -7.08 -36.23
CA SER A 184 32.96 -6.15 -36.11
C SER A 184 33.46 -4.71 -36.27
N PRO A 185 32.83 -3.89 -37.13
CA PRO A 185 33.20 -2.48 -37.27
C PRO A 185 32.91 -1.66 -36.01
N TRP A 186 32.10 -2.19 -35.09
CA TRP A 186 31.71 -1.58 -33.82
C TRP A 186 32.78 -1.74 -32.73
N LEU A 187 33.56 -2.82 -32.77
CA LEU A 187 34.50 -3.18 -31.71
C LEU A 187 35.91 -2.60 -31.91
N ALA A 188 36.04 -1.50 -32.65
CA ALA A 188 37.32 -0.84 -32.93
C ALA A 188 38.40 -1.77 -33.51
N GLY A 189 37.99 -2.77 -34.29
CA GLY A 189 38.90 -3.75 -34.90
C GLY A 189 39.30 -4.92 -34.00
N LEU A 190 38.73 -5.02 -32.80
CA LEU A 190 38.92 -6.17 -31.90
C LEU A 190 38.15 -7.40 -32.40
N ARG A 191 38.72 -8.57 -32.10
CA ARG A 191 38.15 -9.89 -32.37
C ARG A 191 37.86 -10.58 -31.05
N LEU A 192 36.60 -10.87 -30.77
CA LEU A 192 36.21 -11.47 -29.49
C LEU A 192 36.85 -12.85 -29.28
N GLU A 193 37.06 -13.60 -30.36
CA GLU A 193 37.70 -14.92 -30.35
C GLU A 193 39.14 -14.92 -29.83
N ASP A 194 39.85 -13.80 -29.94
CA ASP A 194 41.26 -13.65 -29.54
C ASP A 194 41.40 -13.45 -28.01
N PHE A 195 40.29 -13.19 -27.30
CA PHE A 195 40.30 -13.00 -25.85
C PHE A 195 40.12 -14.32 -25.08
N PRO A 196 40.73 -14.44 -23.89
CA PRO A 196 40.59 -15.61 -23.03
C PRO A 196 39.16 -15.74 -22.48
N GLY A 197 38.70 -16.96 -22.27
CA GLY A 197 37.36 -17.23 -21.73
C GLY A 197 36.73 -18.48 -22.35
N ASN A 198 35.92 -19.18 -21.55
CA ASN A 198 35.25 -20.41 -21.98
C ASN A 198 33.96 -20.12 -22.75
N ASP A 199 33.32 -18.99 -22.48
CA ASP A 199 32.11 -18.53 -23.15
C ASP A 199 32.31 -17.13 -23.74
N ILE A 200 31.41 -16.75 -24.65
CA ILE A 200 31.47 -15.46 -25.33
C ILE A 200 31.34 -14.28 -24.36
N GLY A 201 30.57 -14.43 -23.28
CA GLY A 201 30.35 -13.37 -22.31
C GLY A 201 31.63 -12.98 -21.58
N GLN A 202 32.43 -13.98 -21.17
CA GLN A 202 33.76 -13.74 -20.59
C GLN A 202 34.68 -13.00 -21.57
N LYS A 203 34.67 -13.40 -22.85
CA LYS A 203 35.48 -12.77 -23.89
C LYS A 203 35.07 -11.32 -24.15
N ILE A 204 33.78 -11.02 -24.11
CA ILE A 204 33.25 -9.65 -24.21
C ILE A 204 33.75 -8.80 -23.02
N ALA A 205 33.74 -9.34 -21.80
CA ALA A 205 34.24 -8.63 -20.62
C ALA A 205 35.74 -8.31 -20.72
N GLU A 206 36.55 -9.24 -21.23
CA GLU A 206 37.97 -9.02 -21.52
C GLU A 206 38.19 -7.96 -22.61
N ALA A 207 37.40 -8.02 -23.69
CA ALA A 207 37.49 -7.05 -24.77
C ALA A 207 37.15 -5.63 -24.27
N ALA A 208 36.10 -5.47 -23.47
CA ALA A 208 35.75 -4.20 -22.84
C ALA A 208 36.85 -3.70 -21.90
N LYS A 209 37.48 -4.60 -21.13
CA LYS A 209 38.61 -4.25 -20.28
C LYS A 209 39.81 -3.76 -21.10
N SER A 210 40.08 -4.38 -22.25
CA SER A 210 41.24 -4.07 -23.10
C SER A 210 41.22 -2.64 -23.65
N ILE A 211 40.02 -2.07 -23.87
CA ILE A 211 39.84 -0.67 -24.28
C ILE A 211 39.75 0.30 -23.09
N ASN A 212 40.03 -0.17 -21.87
CA ASN A 212 39.89 0.58 -20.62
C ASN A 212 38.47 1.13 -20.37
N ALA A 213 37.43 0.38 -20.75
CA ALA A 213 36.06 0.70 -20.37
C ALA A 213 35.86 0.54 -18.85
N ASN A 214 35.11 1.47 -18.24
CA ASN A 214 34.73 1.39 -16.83
C ASN A 214 33.48 0.54 -16.61
N ILE A 215 32.62 0.52 -17.63
CA ILE A 215 31.31 -0.12 -17.60
C ILE A 215 31.17 -0.97 -18.86
N LEU A 216 30.71 -2.20 -18.70
CA LEU A 216 30.19 -3.04 -19.78
C LEU A 216 28.67 -2.95 -19.74
N SER A 217 28.05 -2.60 -20.86
CA SER A 217 26.61 -2.38 -20.96
C SER A 217 26.00 -3.27 -22.06
N PRO A 218 25.79 -4.56 -21.75
CA PRO A 218 25.28 -5.53 -22.72
C PRO A 218 23.74 -5.49 -22.83
N VAL A 219 23.18 -5.92 -23.96
CA VAL A 219 21.75 -6.21 -24.03
C VAL A 219 21.39 -7.34 -23.05
N ALA A 220 20.24 -7.27 -22.38
CA ALA A 220 19.85 -8.28 -21.41
C ALA A 220 19.55 -9.64 -22.04
N THR A 221 18.71 -9.63 -23.08
CA THR A 221 18.21 -10.83 -23.77
C THR A 221 18.75 -10.88 -25.19
N SER A 222 19.16 -12.07 -25.65
CA SER A 222 19.68 -12.26 -27.01
C SER A 222 18.56 -12.23 -28.05
N SER A 223 18.83 -11.64 -29.20
CA SER A 223 17.94 -11.66 -30.37
C SER A 223 17.77 -13.06 -30.99
N GLN A 224 18.62 -14.02 -30.61
CA GLN A 224 18.53 -15.42 -31.06
C GLN A 224 17.48 -16.24 -30.29
N GLY A 225 17.02 -15.75 -29.13
CA GLY A 225 15.99 -16.40 -28.34
C GLY A 225 14.59 -16.27 -28.97
N THR A 226 13.75 -17.30 -28.81
CA THR A 226 12.35 -17.27 -29.23
C THR A 226 11.40 -16.80 -28.13
N ALA A 227 11.91 -16.74 -26.88
CA ALA A 227 11.17 -16.24 -25.74
C ALA A 227 11.89 -15.06 -25.08
N ILE A 228 11.09 -14.21 -24.44
CA ILE A 228 11.53 -12.95 -23.83
C ILE A 228 11.46 -12.96 -22.31
N ASP A 229 10.95 -14.05 -21.73
CA ASP A 229 10.81 -14.27 -20.29
C ASP A 229 11.79 -15.37 -19.83
N PRO A 230 12.62 -15.12 -18.80
CA PRO A 230 13.47 -16.14 -18.18
C PRO A 230 12.81 -17.48 -17.81
N VAL A 231 11.49 -17.51 -17.59
CA VAL A 231 10.79 -18.75 -17.22
C VAL A 231 10.21 -19.51 -18.42
N GLU A 232 10.30 -18.96 -19.62
CA GLU A 232 9.76 -19.56 -20.85
C GLU A 232 10.81 -20.37 -21.60
N GLU A 233 10.38 -21.46 -22.23
CA GLU A 233 11.24 -22.27 -23.09
C GLU A 233 11.66 -21.47 -24.33
N GLY A 234 12.97 -21.47 -24.63
CA GLY A 234 13.54 -20.68 -25.73
C GLY A 234 14.03 -19.29 -25.33
N TYR A 235 14.04 -18.95 -24.04
CA TYR A 235 14.72 -17.75 -23.55
C TYR A 235 16.24 -17.91 -23.60
N ILE A 236 16.92 -16.92 -24.17
CA ILE A 236 18.38 -16.88 -24.24
C ILE A 236 18.84 -15.55 -23.66
N ALA A 237 19.56 -15.59 -22.54
CA ALA A 237 20.19 -14.41 -21.98
C ALA A 237 21.45 -14.06 -22.78
N PHE A 238 21.57 -12.80 -23.20
CA PHE A 238 22.83 -12.30 -23.76
C PHE A 238 23.78 -11.91 -22.62
N THR A 239 23.25 -11.22 -21.61
CA THR A 239 23.97 -10.96 -20.37
C THR A 239 23.95 -12.21 -19.51
N THR A 240 25.08 -12.91 -19.39
CA THR A 240 25.19 -14.15 -18.59
C THR A 240 25.78 -13.88 -17.21
N LYS A 241 25.56 -14.81 -16.27
CA LYS A 241 26.16 -14.74 -14.93
C LYS A 241 27.69 -14.79 -15.01
N GLU A 242 28.23 -15.55 -15.95
CA GLU A 242 29.66 -15.71 -16.19
C GLU A 242 30.28 -14.43 -16.75
N MET A 243 29.57 -13.72 -17.65
CA MET A 243 29.97 -12.38 -18.13
C MET A 243 30.07 -11.39 -16.97
N ILE A 244 29.06 -11.38 -16.09
CA ILE A 244 29.02 -10.49 -14.92
C ILE A 244 30.20 -10.78 -13.98
N ALA A 245 30.38 -12.04 -13.61
CA ALA A 245 31.47 -12.47 -12.74
C ALA A 245 32.83 -12.08 -13.31
N ARG A 246 33.06 -12.32 -14.61
CA ARG A 246 34.34 -11.99 -15.25
C ARG A 246 34.58 -10.48 -15.32
N ALA A 247 33.56 -9.69 -15.64
CA ALA A 247 33.67 -8.24 -15.65
C ALA A 247 34.06 -7.70 -14.26
N HIS A 248 33.43 -8.22 -13.20
CA HIS A 248 33.75 -7.84 -11.82
C HIS A 248 35.18 -8.21 -11.41
N GLU A 249 35.68 -9.40 -11.80
CA GLU A 249 37.08 -9.79 -11.59
C GLU A 249 38.07 -8.83 -12.26
N LEU A 250 37.69 -8.26 -13.41
CA LEU A 250 38.49 -7.28 -14.17
C LEU A 250 38.32 -5.84 -13.65
N GLY A 251 37.46 -5.62 -12.64
CA GLY A 251 37.12 -4.30 -12.11
C GLY A 251 36.25 -3.45 -13.05
N VAL A 252 35.48 -4.11 -13.92
CA VAL A 252 34.52 -3.49 -14.84
C VAL A 252 33.11 -3.71 -14.28
N THR A 253 32.31 -2.65 -14.19
CA THR A 253 30.91 -2.76 -13.73
C THR A 253 29.99 -3.17 -14.88
N VAL A 254 28.88 -3.85 -14.59
CA VAL A 254 27.94 -4.35 -15.61
C VAL A 254 26.57 -3.72 -15.46
N LYS A 255 26.09 -3.04 -16.50
CA LYS A 255 24.81 -2.33 -16.52
C LYS A 255 24.01 -2.67 -17.79
N PRO A 256 23.22 -3.75 -17.80
CA PRO A 256 22.50 -4.17 -18.99
C PRO A 256 21.29 -3.28 -19.35
N TRP A 257 20.89 -3.35 -20.63
CA TRP A 257 19.81 -2.57 -21.23
C TRP A 257 18.98 -3.41 -22.23
N THR A 258 17.81 -2.96 -22.71
CA THR A 258 16.84 -2.15 -21.95
C THR A 258 15.89 -3.10 -21.26
N VAL A 259 15.95 -3.16 -19.93
CA VAL A 259 15.28 -4.21 -19.14
C VAL A 259 13.93 -3.72 -18.65
N ASN A 260 12.86 -4.11 -19.34
CA ASN A 260 11.51 -3.62 -19.06
C ASN A 260 10.60 -4.62 -18.33
N ARG A 261 11.05 -5.87 -18.17
CA ARG A 261 10.27 -6.94 -17.53
C ARG A 261 10.82 -7.28 -16.16
N HIS A 262 9.92 -7.42 -15.18
CA HIS A 262 10.30 -7.62 -13.78
C HIS A 262 11.05 -8.94 -13.55
N ASN A 263 10.70 -10.01 -14.27
CA ASN A 263 11.41 -11.29 -14.24
C ASN A 263 12.88 -11.18 -14.66
N THR A 264 13.18 -10.48 -15.77
CA THR A 264 14.53 -10.23 -16.25
C THR A 264 15.28 -9.29 -15.31
N VAL A 265 14.60 -8.26 -14.79
CA VAL A 265 15.16 -7.40 -13.72
C VAL A 265 15.57 -8.24 -12.51
N SER A 266 14.68 -9.09 -11.99
CA SER A 266 14.97 -9.96 -10.85
C SER A 266 16.14 -10.90 -11.13
N GLN A 267 16.16 -11.57 -12.28
CA GLN A 267 17.26 -12.46 -12.67
C GLN A 267 18.61 -11.72 -12.68
N LEU A 268 18.68 -10.56 -13.33
CA LEU A 268 19.93 -9.79 -13.44
C LEU A 268 20.40 -9.25 -12.09
N LEU A 269 19.47 -8.77 -11.24
CA LEU A 269 19.79 -8.36 -9.88
C LEU A 269 20.28 -9.52 -9.00
N ASP A 270 19.73 -10.72 -9.19
CA ASP A 270 20.17 -11.93 -8.48
C ASP A 270 21.54 -12.42 -8.97
N TRP A 271 21.88 -12.18 -10.24
CA TRP A 271 23.21 -12.42 -10.78
C TRP A 271 24.23 -11.33 -10.43
N GLY A 272 23.79 -10.21 -9.87
CA GLY A 272 24.65 -9.21 -9.26
C GLY A 272 25.04 -8.03 -10.15
N VAL A 273 24.24 -7.68 -11.17
CA VAL A 273 24.52 -6.48 -11.99
C VAL A 273 24.58 -5.19 -11.14
N ASP A 274 25.40 -4.23 -11.57
CA ASP A 274 25.66 -2.97 -10.86
C ASP A 274 24.61 -1.89 -11.13
N GLY A 275 23.79 -2.07 -12.16
CA GLY A 275 22.73 -1.16 -12.55
C GLY A 275 21.86 -1.74 -13.64
N ILE A 276 20.71 -1.12 -13.88
CA ILE A 276 19.77 -1.51 -14.93
C ILE A 276 19.34 -0.26 -15.68
N ILE A 277 19.43 -0.32 -17.01
CA ILE A 277 18.86 0.69 -17.90
C ILE A 277 17.47 0.20 -18.31
N THR A 278 16.44 1.02 -18.09
CA THR A 278 15.03 0.64 -18.25
C THR A 278 14.17 1.82 -18.68
N ASP A 279 13.13 1.55 -19.48
CA ASP A 279 12.09 2.54 -19.80
C ASP A 279 11.13 2.76 -18.62
N TYR A 280 11.09 1.82 -17.67
CA TYR A 280 10.16 1.82 -16.54
C TYR A 280 10.92 1.87 -15.20
N PRO A 281 11.54 3.00 -14.84
CA PRO A 281 12.37 3.10 -13.63
C PRO A 281 11.59 2.78 -12.34
N THR A 282 10.29 3.03 -12.32
CA THR A 282 9.40 2.71 -11.17
C THR A 282 9.21 1.21 -10.95
N HIS A 283 9.55 0.36 -11.93
CA HIS A 283 9.42 -1.09 -11.83
C HIS A 283 10.70 -1.78 -11.35
N VAL A 284 11.82 -1.06 -11.26
CA VAL A 284 13.07 -1.60 -10.73
C VAL A 284 13.10 -1.39 -9.21
N PRO A 285 13.14 -2.45 -8.39
CA PRO A 285 13.15 -2.29 -6.95
C PRO A 285 14.43 -1.58 -6.51
N VAL A 286 14.28 -0.41 -5.89
CA VAL A 286 15.40 0.30 -5.28
C VAL A 286 15.85 -0.50 -4.06
N LYS A 287 16.92 -1.29 -4.17
CA LYS A 287 17.67 -1.75 -2.99
C LYS A 287 18.34 -0.53 -2.35
N LYS A 288 17.57 0.27 -1.59
CA LYS A 288 18.18 1.15 -0.59
C LYS A 288 18.90 0.23 0.37
N ALA A 289 20.23 0.24 0.33
CA ALA A 289 21.05 -0.37 1.36
C ALA A 289 20.76 0.36 2.68
N VAL A 290 19.68 -0.04 3.35
CA VAL A 290 19.48 0.28 4.75
C VAL A 290 20.42 -0.66 5.47
N THR A 291 21.54 -0.13 5.94
CA THR A 291 22.41 -0.83 6.89
C THR A 291 21.61 -0.98 8.19
N LEU A 292 20.76 -1.99 8.26
CA LEU A 292 20.15 -2.40 9.53
C LEU A 292 21.29 -3.01 10.36
N PRO A 293 21.57 -2.50 11.57
CA PRO A 293 22.57 -3.12 12.43
C PRO A 293 22.15 -4.57 12.69
N PRO A 294 23.05 -5.56 12.55
CA PRO A 294 22.68 -6.95 12.68
C PRO A 294 22.28 -7.24 14.12
N SER A 295 21.00 -7.55 14.34
CA SER A 295 20.50 -8.08 15.61
C SER A 295 20.87 -9.56 15.73
N VAL A 296 22.14 -9.84 16.05
CA VAL A 296 22.59 -11.18 16.48
C VAL A 296 22.49 -11.24 18.00
N ARG A 297 21.62 -12.09 18.54
CA ARG A 297 21.70 -12.53 19.95
C ARG A 297 22.59 -13.77 20.01
N THR A 298 23.65 -13.69 20.81
CA THR A 298 24.51 -14.81 21.18
C THR A 298 23.92 -15.53 22.40
N LEU A 299 23.90 -16.86 22.38
CA LEU A 299 23.69 -17.65 23.60
C LEU A 299 24.88 -17.43 24.57
N PRO A 300 24.74 -17.74 25.88
CA PRO A 300 25.85 -17.66 26.85
C PRO A 300 27.09 -18.49 26.48
N SER A 301 26.97 -19.41 25.52
CA SER A 301 28.05 -20.23 24.95
C SER A 301 28.77 -19.59 23.74
N GLY A 302 28.39 -18.38 23.32
CA GLY A 302 29.06 -17.66 22.22
C GLY A 302 28.68 -18.10 20.80
N VAL A 303 27.71 -19.00 20.64
CA VAL A 303 27.22 -19.45 19.32
C VAL A 303 26.04 -18.57 18.87
N PRO A 304 26.06 -17.99 17.66
CA PRO A 304 24.93 -17.25 17.09
C PRO A 304 23.80 -18.20 16.66
N LEU A 305 22.55 -17.87 17.02
CA LEU A 305 21.37 -18.67 16.70
C LEU A 305 20.43 -17.88 15.76
N ALA A 306 20.14 -18.44 14.58
CA ALA A 306 19.11 -17.94 13.66
C ALA A 306 17.97 -18.97 13.57
N PRO A 307 16.74 -18.67 14.03
CA PRO A 307 15.64 -19.62 13.90
C PRO A 307 14.89 -19.43 12.57
N LEU A 308 14.90 -20.52 11.79
CA LEU A 308 13.84 -20.99 10.88
C LEU A 308 13.59 -20.23 9.56
N LEU A 309 14.29 -20.66 8.50
CA LEU A 309 13.80 -20.58 7.11
C LEU A 309 14.02 -21.95 6.47
N ASN A 310 12.93 -22.70 6.29
CA ASN A 310 12.93 -24.05 5.73
C ASN A 310 12.46 -23.96 4.26
N LEU A 311 13.39 -23.99 3.30
CA LEU A 311 13.11 -24.10 1.88
C LEU A 311 13.34 -25.54 1.43
N SER A 312 12.26 -26.30 1.33
CA SER A 312 12.24 -27.56 0.58
C SER A 312 11.19 -27.43 -0.52
N VAL A 313 11.63 -27.08 -1.73
CA VAL A 313 10.84 -27.22 -2.95
C VAL A 313 11.43 -28.39 -3.74
N LYS A 314 10.58 -29.39 -3.96
CA LYS A 314 10.86 -30.64 -4.66
C LYS A 314 10.61 -30.41 -6.14
N ALA A 315 11.59 -30.69 -6.99
CA ALA A 315 11.43 -30.65 -8.45
C ALA A 315 10.51 -31.80 -8.93
N PRO A 316 9.62 -31.59 -9.92
CA PRO A 316 8.94 -32.69 -10.60
C PRO A 316 9.76 -33.20 -11.80
N HIS A 317 9.73 -34.52 -11.89
CA HIS A 317 10.21 -35.37 -12.98
C HIS A 317 9.52 -35.07 -14.32
N ASP A 318 10.33 -35.08 -15.39
CA ASP A 318 9.90 -35.33 -16.77
C ASP A 318 9.64 -36.85 -16.95
N PRO A 319 8.60 -37.27 -17.69
CA PRO A 319 8.83 -37.61 -19.10
C PRO A 319 7.62 -37.36 -20.02
N HIS A 320 7.85 -36.91 -21.25
CA HIS A 320 7.55 -37.65 -22.49
C HIS A 320 7.68 -36.77 -23.74
N SER A 321 8.60 -37.19 -24.60
CA SER A 321 8.84 -36.75 -25.97
C SER A 321 7.66 -36.99 -26.92
N HIS A 322 7.30 -36.01 -27.75
CA HIS A 322 6.70 -36.24 -29.08
C HIS A 322 7.13 -35.18 -30.11
N VAL A 323 7.36 -35.66 -31.33
CA VAL A 323 7.97 -34.97 -32.48
C VAL A 323 6.90 -34.54 -33.49
N SER A 324 7.17 -33.45 -34.22
CA SER A 324 6.66 -33.02 -35.56
C SER A 324 5.58 -31.91 -35.59
N PRO A 325 5.40 -31.17 -36.71
CA PRO A 325 6.34 -30.65 -37.70
C PRO A 325 6.18 -29.13 -37.95
N SER A 326 7.15 -28.54 -38.65
CA SER A 326 7.19 -27.14 -39.09
C SER A 326 6.11 -26.79 -40.13
N VAL A 327 5.33 -25.73 -39.86
CA VAL A 327 4.47 -25.07 -40.86
C VAL A 327 5.00 -23.65 -41.09
N HIS A 328 5.51 -23.39 -42.30
CA HIS A 328 5.85 -22.05 -42.78
C HIS A 328 4.56 -21.22 -42.92
N VAL A 329 4.42 -20.15 -42.13
CA VAL A 329 3.38 -19.13 -42.35
C VAL A 329 4.00 -17.97 -43.12
N GLN A 330 3.64 -17.87 -44.39
CA GLN A 330 4.01 -16.75 -45.26
C GLN A 330 3.11 -15.54 -44.92
N GLN A 331 3.63 -14.53 -44.22
CA GLN A 331 2.90 -13.29 -43.96
C GLN A 331 2.80 -12.46 -45.25
N ARG A 332 1.61 -12.40 -45.85
CA ARG A 332 1.28 -11.41 -46.89
C ARG A 332 0.85 -10.10 -46.21
N PHE A 333 1.59 -9.02 -46.46
CA PHE A 333 1.16 -7.67 -46.14
C PHE A 333 0.05 -7.22 -47.12
N MET A 334 -1.11 -6.80 -46.59
CA MET A 334 -2.13 -6.12 -47.40
C MET A 334 -1.80 -4.62 -47.51
N HIS A 335 -1.83 -4.15 -48.75
CA HIS A 335 -1.69 -2.76 -49.17
C HIS A 335 -3.05 -2.05 -49.17
N THR A 336 -2.96 -0.73 -49.27
CA THR A 336 -3.97 0.31 -49.02
C THR A 336 -5.20 0.33 -49.94
N SER A 337 -6.22 1.02 -49.43
CA SER A 337 -7.30 1.77 -50.10
C SER A 337 -8.66 1.07 -50.27
N VAL A 338 -9.70 1.78 -49.79
CA VAL A 338 -11.16 1.50 -49.79
C VAL A 338 -11.71 0.77 -48.57
N ALA A 339 -12.49 1.49 -47.76
CA ALA A 339 -13.31 0.92 -46.68
C ALA A 339 -14.43 0.04 -47.28
N ARG A 340 -14.23 -1.28 -47.24
CA ARG A 340 -15.26 -2.26 -47.58
C ARG A 340 -16.29 -2.31 -46.45
N LYS A 341 -17.57 -2.06 -46.75
CA LYS A 341 -18.68 -2.06 -45.78
C LYS A 341 -19.09 -3.45 -45.26
N GLU A 342 -18.48 -4.50 -45.78
CA GLU A 342 -18.65 -5.87 -45.28
C GLU A 342 -17.28 -6.56 -45.32
N ALA A 343 -16.63 -6.64 -44.16
CA ALA A 343 -15.45 -7.47 -43.96
C ALA A 343 -15.89 -8.86 -43.46
N PRO A 344 -15.30 -9.95 -43.96
CA PRO A 344 -15.62 -11.29 -43.50
C PRO A 344 -15.15 -11.47 -42.06
N GLN A 345 -16.08 -11.80 -41.16
CA GLN A 345 -15.89 -12.38 -39.82
C GLN A 345 -14.57 -12.03 -39.09
N VAL A 346 -14.33 -10.76 -38.79
CA VAL A 346 -13.44 -10.42 -37.67
C VAL A 346 -14.24 -10.67 -36.40
N PRO A 347 -13.80 -11.54 -35.47
CA PRO A 347 -14.47 -11.72 -34.20
C PRO A 347 -14.58 -10.37 -33.50
N ASP A 348 -15.76 -10.02 -33.01
CA ASP A 348 -15.92 -8.79 -32.24
C ASP A 348 -15.13 -8.92 -30.94
N TYR A 349 -14.03 -8.16 -30.83
CA TYR A 349 -13.18 -8.13 -29.64
C TYR A 349 -13.65 -7.11 -28.60
N THR A 350 -14.73 -6.38 -28.86
CA THR A 350 -15.37 -5.46 -27.89
C THR A 350 -15.65 -6.12 -26.53
N PRO A 351 -16.06 -7.41 -26.43
CA PRO A 351 -16.22 -8.10 -25.15
C PRO A 351 -14.93 -8.30 -24.35
N TYR A 352 -13.77 -8.29 -25.01
CA TYR A 352 -12.45 -8.44 -24.37
C TYR A 352 -11.84 -7.09 -24.00
N ARG A 353 -12.46 -5.98 -24.42
CA ARG A 353 -12.01 -4.64 -24.04
C ARG A 353 -12.33 -4.43 -22.56
N ALA A 354 -11.29 -4.19 -21.77
CA ALA A 354 -11.45 -3.88 -20.35
C ALA A 354 -12.41 -2.69 -20.17
N ASN A 355 -13.47 -2.89 -19.38
CA ASN A 355 -14.39 -1.82 -19.02
C ASN A 355 -13.70 -0.93 -17.96
N PHE A 356 -13.11 0.17 -18.43
CA PHE A 356 -12.34 1.10 -17.60
C PHE A 356 -13.15 1.62 -16.40
N GLU A 357 -14.45 1.86 -16.55
CA GLU A 357 -15.30 2.36 -15.45
C GLU A 357 -15.53 1.28 -14.38
N SER A 358 -15.83 0.05 -14.79
CA SER A 358 -16.05 -1.06 -13.84
C SER A 358 -14.77 -1.46 -13.12
N ASN A 359 -13.64 -1.53 -13.85
CA ASN A 359 -12.35 -1.88 -13.26
C ASN A 359 -11.85 -0.80 -12.31
N ARG A 360 -12.01 0.48 -12.66
CA ARG A 360 -11.65 1.62 -11.80
C ARG A 360 -12.52 1.65 -10.54
N THR A 361 -13.83 1.40 -10.66
CA THR A 361 -14.73 1.32 -9.51
C THR A 361 -14.33 0.18 -8.57
N PHE A 362 -14.00 -1.00 -9.10
CA PHE A 362 -13.52 -2.13 -8.30
C PHE A 362 -12.17 -1.82 -7.63
N GLN A 363 -11.23 -1.22 -8.35
CA GLN A 363 -9.93 -0.83 -7.80
C GLN A 363 -10.07 0.20 -6.68
N TYR A 364 -10.91 1.24 -6.87
CA TYR A 364 -11.16 2.24 -5.83
C TYR A 364 -11.96 1.69 -4.66
N PHE A 365 -12.88 0.75 -4.89
CA PHE A 365 -13.53 0.01 -3.81
C PHE A 365 -12.50 -0.76 -2.99
N MET A 366 -11.60 -1.51 -3.62
CA MET A 366 -10.55 -2.27 -2.93
C MET A 366 -9.59 -1.35 -2.15
N VAL A 367 -9.13 -0.25 -2.76
CA VAL A 367 -8.25 0.74 -2.10
C VAL A 367 -8.98 1.43 -0.94
N GLY A 368 -10.24 1.81 -1.13
CA GLY A 368 -11.06 2.44 -0.10
C GLY A 368 -11.33 1.51 1.08
N SER A 369 -11.72 0.25 0.81
CA SER A 369 -11.94 -0.76 1.86
C SER A 369 -10.66 -1.07 2.63
N LEU A 370 -9.52 -1.24 1.94
CA LEU A 370 -8.25 -1.48 2.61
C LEU A 370 -7.84 -0.25 3.45
N GLY A 371 -8.05 0.96 2.93
CA GLY A 371 -7.81 2.21 3.65
C GLY A 371 -8.61 2.31 4.95
N VAL A 372 -9.90 1.95 4.95
CA VAL A 372 -10.74 1.94 6.16
C VAL A 372 -10.24 0.93 7.19
N ILE A 373 -9.85 -0.28 6.75
CA ILE A 373 -9.30 -1.32 7.64
C ILE A 373 -7.98 -0.84 8.25
N SER A 374 -7.06 -0.32 7.44
CA SER A 374 -5.78 0.20 7.91
C SER A 374 -5.94 1.38 8.88
N ALA A 375 -6.86 2.31 8.60
CA ALA A 375 -7.15 3.43 9.48
C ALA A 375 -7.73 2.96 10.84
N SER A 376 -8.61 1.95 10.81
CA SER A 376 -9.19 1.38 12.04
C SER A 376 -8.12 0.66 12.88
N ALA A 377 -7.24 -0.11 12.24
CA ALA A 377 -6.11 -0.76 12.90
C ALA A 377 -5.15 0.29 13.52
N ALA A 378 -4.78 1.32 12.75
CA ALA A 378 -3.94 2.40 13.25
C ALA A 378 -4.56 3.12 14.45
N LYS A 379 -5.87 3.43 14.38
CA LYS A 379 -6.60 4.03 15.52
C LYS A 379 -6.55 3.13 16.75
N SER A 380 -6.81 1.83 16.60
CA SER A 380 -6.78 0.89 17.73
C SER A 380 -5.40 0.82 18.37
N SER A 381 -4.35 0.66 17.56
CA SER A 381 -2.97 0.58 18.06
C SER A 381 -2.52 1.87 18.75
N VAL A 382 -2.84 3.04 18.18
CA VAL A 382 -2.52 4.33 18.81
C VAL A 382 -3.31 4.51 20.10
N SER A 383 -4.59 4.16 20.12
CA SER A 383 -5.43 4.27 21.31
C SER A 383 -4.95 3.36 22.44
N GLU A 384 -4.60 2.11 22.15
CA GLU A 384 -4.07 1.16 23.14
C GLU A 384 -2.71 1.60 23.66
N PHE A 385 -1.84 2.11 22.79
CA PHE A 385 -0.55 2.67 23.20
C PHE A 385 -0.73 3.87 24.14
N LEU A 386 -1.64 4.81 23.83
CA LEU A 386 -1.96 5.94 24.70
C LEU A 386 -2.59 5.48 26.03
N GLN A 387 -3.48 4.46 26.01
CA GLN A 387 -4.04 3.88 27.24
C GLN A 387 -2.96 3.21 28.10
N SER A 388 -1.92 2.62 27.51
CA SER A 388 -0.80 2.05 28.27
C SER A 388 0.00 3.11 29.04
N MET A 389 -0.06 4.38 28.61
CA MET A 389 0.55 5.52 29.30
C MET A 389 -0.38 6.16 30.34
N ALA A 390 -1.66 5.77 30.39
CA ALA A 390 -2.60 6.22 31.41
C ALA A 390 -2.37 5.52 32.75
N ALA A 391 -3.07 5.96 33.80
CA ALA A 391 -2.96 5.35 35.13
C ALA A 391 -3.33 3.86 35.07
N SER A 392 -2.41 3.01 35.53
CA SER A 392 -2.58 1.57 35.54
C SER A 392 -3.65 1.11 36.55
N ALA A 393 -4.20 -0.08 36.35
CA ALA A 393 -5.32 -0.59 37.14
C ALA A 393 -5.01 -0.73 38.65
N ASP A 394 -3.76 -0.96 39.03
CA ASP A 394 -3.28 -0.98 40.42
C ASP A 394 -3.30 0.43 41.06
N VAL A 395 -2.94 1.47 40.29
CA VAL A 395 -3.05 2.88 40.71
C VAL A 395 -4.51 3.28 40.89
N LEU A 396 -5.40 2.82 40.00
CA LEU A 396 -6.85 3.05 40.11
C LEU A 396 -7.48 2.23 41.25
N ALA A 397 -6.97 1.04 41.56
CA ALA A 397 -7.47 0.16 42.63
C ALA A 397 -7.20 0.71 44.04
N LEU A 398 -6.31 1.70 44.22
CA LEU A 398 -6.10 2.43 45.48
C LEU A 398 -7.27 3.37 45.85
N ALA A 399 -8.49 3.12 45.36
CA ALA A 399 -9.62 4.04 45.41
C ALA A 399 -10.25 4.21 46.80
N LYS A 400 -10.23 3.19 47.67
CA LYS A 400 -10.91 3.22 48.98
C LYS A 400 -9.91 3.05 50.13
N VAL A 401 -9.91 3.99 51.07
CA VAL A 401 -9.21 3.90 52.36
C VAL A 401 -10.25 4.03 53.45
N GLU A 402 -10.25 3.09 54.40
CA GLU A 402 -11.09 3.13 55.59
C GLU A 402 -10.27 3.70 56.75
N VAL A 403 -10.83 4.71 57.43
CA VAL A 403 -10.22 5.31 58.63
C VAL A 403 -11.17 5.16 59.80
N ASP A 404 -10.65 4.62 60.90
CA ASP A 404 -11.36 4.50 62.17
C ASP A 404 -11.33 5.83 62.92
N LEU A 405 -12.52 6.44 63.10
CA LEU A 405 -12.67 7.75 63.71
C LEU A 405 -12.50 7.74 65.23
N THR A 406 -12.64 6.57 65.88
CA THR A 406 -12.51 6.46 67.35
C THR A 406 -11.09 6.77 67.84
N THR A 407 -10.12 6.67 66.93
CA THR A 407 -8.69 6.88 67.22
C THR A 407 -8.28 8.36 67.22
N ILE A 408 -9.17 9.28 66.84
CA ILE A 408 -8.87 10.71 66.64
C ILE A 408 -9.53 11.55 67.75
N PRO A 409 -8.76 12.05 68.74
CA PRO A 409 -9.27 12.94 69.78
C PRO A 409 -9.77 14.28 69.20
N GLU A 410 -10.72 14.91 69.89
CA GLU A 410 -11.19 16.26 69.56
C GLU A 410 -10.03 17.28 69.55
N GLY A 411 -10.04 18.18 68.57
CA GLY A 411 -9.02 19.21 68.36
C GLY A 411 -7.75 18.73 67.65
N LYS A 412 -7.64 17.45 67.28
CA LYS A 412 -6.44 16.89 66.62
C LYS A 412 -6.67 16.69 65.11
N ASN A 413 -5.64 16.98 64.33
CA ASN A 413 -5.58 16.65 62.90
C ASN A 413 -4.74 15.38 62.66
N VAL A 414 -5.27 14.43 61.89
CA VAL A 414 -4.56 13.23 61.44
C VAL A 414 -4.34 13.29 59.94
N ILE A 415 -3.15 12.87 59.50
CA ILE A 415 -2.76 12.84 58.09
C ILE A 415 -2.67 11.39 57.65
N ILE A 416 -3.50 10.99 56.69
CA ILE A 416 -3.41 9.67 56.04
C ILE A 416 -2.91 9.83 54.60
N LYS A 417 -2.32 8.77 54.04
CA LYS A 417 -1.91 8.75 52.63
C LYS A 417 -2.97 8.06 51.78
N TRP A 418 -3.55 8.76 50.81
CA TRP A 418 -4.54 8.24 49.85
C TRP A 418 -4.19 8.66 48.43
N ARG A 419 -4.12 7.70 47.50
CA ARG A 419 -3.66 7.94 46.10
C ARG A 419 -2.33 8.72 46.00
N GLY A 420 -1.42 8.48 46.94
CA GLY A 420 -0.14 9.19 47.02
C GLY A 420 -0.22 10.64 47.53
N LYS A 421 -1.43 11.16 47.78
CA LYS A 421 -1.68 12.50 48.35
C LYS A 421 -2.01 12.39 49.84
N PRO A 422 -1.64 13.38 50.67
CA PRO A 422 -2.09 13.43 52.06
C PRO A 422 -3.57 13.82 52.13
N VAL A 423 -4.33 13.18 53.02
CA VAL A 423 -5.70 13.58 53.39
C VAL A 423 -5.68 13.96 54.86
N PHE A 424 -6.21 15.13 55.17
CA PHE A 424 -6.39 15.66 56.50
C PHE A 424 -7.77 15.28 57.02
N ILE A 425 -7.79 14.66 58.19
CA ILE A 425 -9.00 14.33 58.93
C ILE A 425 -8.87 15.03 60.28
N ARG A 426 -9.65 16.10 60.47
CA ARG A 426 -9.65 16.88 61.70
C ARG A 426 -10.96 16.70 62.45
N HIS A 427 -10.84 16.31 63.72
CA HIS A 427 -11.95 16.27 64.66
C HIS A 427 -12.06 17.66 65.29
N ARG A 428 -13.07 18.43 64.93
CA ARG A 428 -13.22 19.84 65.32
C ARG A 428 -13.95 19.96 66.67
N THR A 429 -13.47 20.88 67.50
CA THR A 429 -14.12 21.29 68.74
C THR A 429 -15.32 22.19 68.47
N GLN A 430 -16.25 22.29 69.42
CA GLN A 430 -17.43 23.16 69.28
C GLN A 430 -17.07 24.64 69.05
N SER A 431 -15.98 25.12 69.65
CA SER A 431 -15.48 26.49 69.45
C SER A 431 -14.98 26.72 68.02
N GLU A 432 -14.29 25.74 67.41
CA GLU A 432 -13.79 25.85 66.04
C GLU A 432 -14.94 25.84 65.01
N ILE A 433 -16.01 25.07 65.28
CA ILE A 433 -17.20 25.03 64.43
C ILE A 433 -17.92 26.39 64.44
N GLU A 434 -18.07 26.99 65.61
CA GLU A 434 -18.71 28.31 65.74
C GLU A 434 -17.85 29.39 65.06
N GLU A 435 -16.53 29.37 65.26
CA GLU A 435 -15.61 30.27 64.57
C GLU A 435 -15.74 30.15 63.05
N ALA A 436 -15.75 28.93 62.51
CA ALA A 436 -15.86 28.70 61.07
C ALA A 436 -17.17 29.24 60.45
N ARG A 437 -18.28 29.18 61.20
CA ARG A 437 -19.60 29.67 60.80
C ARG A 437 -19.72 31.19 60.86
N GLN A 438 -19.02 31.84 61.78
CA GLN A 438 -19.04 33.30 61.93
C GLN A 438 -18.19 34.03 60.88
N VAL A 439 -17.31 33.32 60.17
CA VAL A 439 -16.52 33.91 59.08
C VAL A 439 -17.43 34.39 57.94
N ASP A 440 -17.22 35.62 57.50
CA ASP A 440 -17.85 36.20 56.31
C ASP A 440 -17.31 35.55 55.03
N TRP A 441 -17.84 34.36 54.74
CA TRP A 441 -17.40 33.51 53.64
C TRP A 441 -17.72 34.10 52.25
N LYS A 442 -18.66 35.04 52.16
CA LYS A 442 -19.09 35.65 50.89
C LYS A 442 -18.01 36.54 50.27
N HIS A 443 -17.14 37.11 51.10
CA HIS A 443 -16.03 37.97 50.68
C HIS A 443 -14.70 37.20 50.53
N LEU A 444 -14.72 35.88 50.70
CA LEU A 444 -13.55 35.05 50.44
C LEU A 444 -13.31 34.89 48.94
N ARG A 445 -12.09 34.51 48.59
CA ARG A 445 -11.68 34.26 47.19
C ARG A 445 -12.47 33.11 46.55
N ASP A 446 -12.73 32.08 47.33
CA ASP A 446 -13.56 30.92 46.96
C ASP A 446 -14.71 30.81 47.97
N PRO A 447 -15.84 31.50 47.71
CA PRO A 447 -16.94 31.62 48.66
C PRO A 447 -17.64 30.27 48.89
N GLN A 448 -17.42 29.67 50.06
CA GLN A 448 -18.10 28.46 50.49
C GLN A 448 -18.45 28.55 51.99
N PRO A 449 -19.72 28.33 52.38
CA PRO A 449 -20.07 28.19 53.78
C PRO A 449 -19.46 26.90 54.35
N ASP A 450 -19.25 26.85 55.67
CA ASP A 450 -18.65 25.68 56.32
C ASP A 450 -19.53 24.43 56.16
N GLU A 451 -20.84 24.61 56.18
CA GLU A 451 -21.85 23.54 56.13
C GLU A 451 -21.83 22.76 54.80
N ASP A 452 -21.43 23.40 53.70
CA ASP A 452 -21.32 22.74 52.40
C ASP A 452 -20.02 21.93 52.27
N ARG A 453 -19.06 22.15 53.17
CA ARG A 453 -17.73 21.52 53.14
C ARG A 453 -17.65 20.26 54.01
N VAL A 454 -18.63 20.04 54.89
CA VAL A 454 -18.65 18.89 55.80
C VAL A 454 -20.00 18.19 55.79
N LYS A 455 -19.98 16.86 55.90
CA LYS A 455 -21.21 16.07 56.11
C LYS A 455 -21.66 16.03 57.59
N LYS A 456 -20.69 16.04 58.51
CA LYS A 456 -20.91 16.12 59.97
C LYS A 456 -20.09 17.29 60.50
N PRO A 457 -20.68 18.26 61.24
CA PRO A 457 -19.97 19.47 61.68
C PRO A 457 -18.67 19.19 62.45
N GLU A 458 -18.60 18.12 63.21
CA GLU A 458 -17.42 17.73 63.99
C GLU A 458 -16.29 17.11 63.15
N TRP A 459 -16.54 16.70 61.90
CA TRP A 459 -15.56 16.03 61.04
C TRP A 459 -15.27 16.81 59.76
N LEU A 460 -14.04 17.32 59.65
CA LEU A 460 -13.53 17.96 58.45
C LEU A 460 -12.54 17.04 57.74
N VAL A 461 -12.86 16.67 56.50
CA VAL A 461 -12.05 15.80 55.64
C VAL A 461 -11.64 16.56 54.38
N MET A 462 -10.34 16.69 54.14
CA MET A 462 -9.80 17.48 53.02
C MET A 462 -8.53 16.87 52.44
N LEU A 463 -8.27 17.09 51.16
CA LEU A 463 -6.97 16.79 50.56
C LEU A 463 -5.94 17.82 51.04
N GLY A 464 -4.86 17.32 51.65
CA GLY A 464 -3.73 18.12 52.14
C GLY A 464 -2.79 18.60 51.03
N VAL A 465 -3.34 19.00 49.88
CA VAL A 465 -2.61 19.45 48.71
C VAL A 465 -2.95 20.91 48.47
N CYS A 466 -1.97 21.79 48.66
CA CYS A 466 -2.12 23.22 48.42
C CYS A 466 -2.50 23.47 46.96
N THR A 467 -3.64 24.13 46.76
CA THR A 467 -4.22 24.46 45.45
C THR A 467 -3.41 25.45 44.62
N HIS A 468 -2.32 26.01 45.17
CA HIS A 468 -1.37 26.80 44.39
C HIS A 468 -0.51 25.92 43.46
N LEU A 469 0.39 25.12 44.04
CA LEU A 469 1.37 24.30 43.29
C LEU A 469 1.62 22.91 43.94
N GLY A 470 0.70 22.43 44.77
CA GLY A 470 0.70 21.04 45.26
C GLY A 470 1.50 20.73 46.53
N CYS A 471 2.07 21.72 47.21
CA CYS A 471 2.74 21.52 48.51
C CYS A 471 1.80 21.01 49.60
N VAL A 472 2.33 20.42 50.68
CA VAL A 472 1.53 19.97 51.83
C VAL A 472 1.43 21.08 52.88
N PRO A 473 0.24 21.63 53.17
CA PRO A 473 0.06 22.63 54.22
C PRO A 473 0.31 22.05 55.62
N ILE A 474 0.91 22.83 56.51
CA ILE A 474 1.14 22.50 57.91
C ILE A 474 -0.12 22.87 58.70
N GLY A 475 -0.68 21.95 59.49
CA GLY A 475 -1.85 22.21 60.33
C GLY A 475 -1.52 23.01 61.60
N GLU A 476 -2.55 23.62 62.19
CA GLU A 476 -2.47 24.46 63.41
C GLU A 476 -1.46 25.61 63.27
N ALA A 477 -1.29 26.10 62.05
CA ALA A 477 -0.30 27.11 61.70
C ALA A 477 -0.89 28.20 60.81
N GLY A 478 -0.27 29.38 60.85
CA GLY A 478 -0.66 30.56 60.07
C GLY A 478 -1.65 31.47 60.78
N ASP A 479 -1.82 32.66 60.20
CA ASP A 479 -2.62 33.78 60.74
C ASP A 479 -4.07 33.48 61.13
N PHE A 480 -4.65 32.36 60.66
CA PHE A 480 -6.07 32.01 60.85
C PHE A 480 -6.31 30.68 61.57
N GLY A 481 -5.28 30.14 62.25
CA GLY A 481 -5.41 28.94 63.11
C GLY A 481 -5.71 27.62 62.38
N GLY A 482 -5.81 27.62 61.06
CA GLY A 482 -6.08 26.44 60.23
C GLY A 482 -4.81 25.80 59.68
N TRP A 483 -4.47 26.15 58.43
CA TRP A 483 -3.30 25.58 57.75
C TRP A 483 -2.43 26.64 57.09
N PHE A 484 -1.12 26.43 57.11
CA PHE A 484 -0.13 27.29 56.47
C PHE A 484 0.73 26.53 55.47
N CYS A 485 0.81 27.03 54.24
CA CYS A 485 1.69 26.49 53.21
C CYS A 485 2.99 27.32 53.11
N PRO A 486 4.15 26.80 53.56
CA PRO A 486 5.39 27.56 53.61
C PRO A 486 6.00 27.87 52.23
N CYS A 487 5.56 27.19 51.17
CA CYS A 487 6.15 27.34 49.83
C CYS A 487 6.02 28.76 49.29
N HIS A 488 4.82 29.36 49.40
CA HIS A 488 4.53 30.70 48.89
C HIS A 488 3.63 31.51 49.86
N GLY A 489 3.51 31.06 51.11
CA GLY A 489 2.77 31.78 52.15
C GLY A 489 1.26 31.77 51.98
N SER A 490 0.65 30.64 51.56
CA SER A 490 -0.82 30.52 51.56
C SER A 490 -1.32 30.17 52.96
N HIS A 491 -2.33 30.91 53.44
CA HIS A 491 -2.99 30.68 54.71
C HIS A 491 -4.43 30.25 54.51
N TYR A 492 -4.82 29.19 55.21
CA TYR A 492 -6.15 28.62 55.23
C TYR A 492 -6.75 28.74 56.63
N ASP A 493 -8.07 28.96 56.71
CA ASP A 493 -8.79 28.96 57.99
C ASP A 493 -9.10 27.54 58.49
N ILE A 494 -9.80 27.43 59.63
CA ILE A 494 -10.15 26.16 60.27
C ILE A 494 -11.12 25.27 59.46
N SER A 495 -11.75 25.82 58.42
CA SER A 495 -12.57 25.08 57.43
C SER A 495 -11.76 24.68 56.18
N GLY A 496 -10.46 25.03 56.16
CA GLY A 496 -9.57 24.84 55.02
C GLY A 496 -9.84 25.77 53.85
N ARG A 497 -10.47 26.93 54.11
CA ARG A 497 -10.74 27.95 53.08
C ARG A 497 -9.57 28.89 52.93
N ALA A 498 -9.21 29.24 51.69
CA ALA A 498 -8.08 30.12 51.40
C ALA A 498 -8.39 31.56 51.83
N ARG A 499 -7.58 32.10 52.75
CA ARG A 499 -7.76 33.46 53.30
C ARG A 499 -6.73 34.44 52.76
N LYS A 500 -5.46 34.03 52.67
CA LYS A 500 -4.33 34.90 52.33
C LYS A 500 -3.29 34.11 51.52
N GLY A 501 -2.50 34.81 50.70
CA GLY A 501 -1.48 34.21 49.83
C GLY A 501 -2.00 33.83 48.44
N PRO A 502 -1.22 33.09 47.64
CA PRO A 502 -1.49 32.88 46.20
C PRO A 502 -2.43 31.72 45.84
N ALA A 503 -2.83 30.87 46.80
CA ALA A 503 -3.72 29.73 46.52
C ALA A 503 -5.09 30.17 45.96
N PRO A 504 -5.50 29.76 44.75
CA PRO A 504 -6.72 30.25 44.11
C PRO A 504 -8.01 29.69 44.74
N LEU A 505 -7.97 28.45 45.24
CA LEU A 505 -9.13 27.68 45.72
C LEU A 505 -8.94 27.22 47.18
N ASN A 506 -10.05 26.90 47.85
CA ASN A 506 -10.05 26.22 49.14
C ASN A 506 -9.44 24.81 49.04
N LEU A 507 -9.03 24.21 50.16
CA LEU A 507 -8.60 22.81 50.14
C LEU A 507 -9.76 21.92 49.69
N GLU A 508 -9.47 21.00 48.76
CA GLU A 508 -10.46 20.15 48.12
C GLU A 508 -11.06 19.18 49.14
N VAL A 509 -12.40 19.12 49.21
CA VAL A 509 -13.13 18.15 50.02
C VAL A 509 -13.40 16.93 49.14
N PRO A 510 -12.77 15.77 49.41
CA PRO A 510 -12.98 14.57 48.60
C PRO A 510 -14.37 13.95 48.87
N GLN A 511 -14.89 13.10 47.99
CA GLN A 511 -16.20 12.44 48.17
C GLN A 511 -16.14 11.27 49.17
N TYR A 512 -16.58 11.46 50.42
CA TYR A 512 -16.55 10.45 51.49
C TYR A 512 -17.94 10.09 52.03
N GLU A 513 -18.10 8.90 52.61
CA GLU A 513 -19.31 8.47 53.32
C GLU A 513 -18.96 7.87 54.69
N PHE A 514 -19.86 8.01 55.65
CA PHE A 514 -19.76 7.35 56.96
C PHE A 514 -20.50 6.01 56.88
N SER A 515 -19.87 4.91 57.32
CA SER A 515 -20.56 3.62 57.44
C SER A 515 -21.19 3.45 58.82
N ASP A 516 -22.45 2.99 58.85
CA ASP A 516 -23.27 2.91 60.08
C ASP A 516 -22.82 1.82 61.06
N ALA A 517 -21.97 0.89 60.65
CA ALA A 517 -21.61 -0.28 61.46
C ALA A 517 -20.39 -0.07 62.39
N ASP A 518 -19.47 0.87 62.09
CA ASP A 518 -18.15 0.91 62.76
C ASP A 518 -17.54 2.32 62.95
N GLN A 519 -18.27 3.43 62.75
CA GLN A 519 -17.68 4.79 62.73
C GLN A 519 -16.47 4.90 61.78
N LYS A 520 -16.53 4.25 60.61
CA LYS A 520 -15.47 4.30 59.59
C LYS A 520 -15.87 5.27 58.47
N ILE A 521 -14.91 6.04 57.99
CA ILE A 521 -15.06 6.83 56.75
C ILE A 521 -14.60 5.97 55.57
N SER A 522 -15.45 5.80 54.56
CA SER A 522 -15.10 5.15 53.30
C SER A 522 -15.21 6.15 52.14
N HIS A 523 -14.16 6.25 51.32
CA HIS A 523 -14.17 7.04 50.10
C HIS A 523 -14.69 6.19 48.94
N THR A 524 -15.78 6.59 48.28
CA THR A 524 -16.29 5.95 47.05
C THR A 524 -16.19 6.94 45.90
N THR A 525 -15.31 6.68 44.93
CA THR A 525 -15.39 7.38 43.64
C THR A 525 -16.34 6.58 42.75
N THR A 526 -17.48 7.15 42.38
CA THR A 526 -18.32 6.69 41.28
C THR A 526 -17.62 7.00 39.96
N LEU A 527 -16.65 6.18 39.59
CA LEU A 527 -16.25 6.02 38.20
C LEU A 527 -16.86 4.71 37.73
N SER A 528 -17.71 4.81 36.71
CA SER A 528 -18.48 3.75 36.06
C SER A 528 -17.76 2.40 36.00
N ASP A 529 -18.54 1.34 36.20
CA ASP A 529 -18.27 -0.10 36.13
C ASP A 529 -17.57 -0.67 34.86
N ASN A 530 -16.75 0.11 34.16
CA ASN A 530 -16.03 -0.34 32.96
C ASN A 530 -14.52 -0.27 33.19
N MET A 531 -14.01 -1.07 34.12
CA MET A 531 -12.57 -1.34 34.20
C MET A 531 -12.28 -2.77 33.74
N ALA A 532 -11.62 -2.87 32.58
CA ALA A 532 -11.07 -4.11 32.06
C ALA A 532 -10.07 -4.70 33.08
N ARG A 533 -10.46 -5.80 33.72
CA ARG A 533 -9.55 -6.66 34.47
C ARG A 533 -8.55 -7.25 33.49
N ALA A 534 -7.25 -7.10 33.75
CA ALA A 534 -6.24 -7.90 33.05
C ALA A 534 -6.36 -9.35 33.52
N GLU A 535 -7.03 -10.19 32.72
CA GLU A 535 -7.12 -11.63 32.97
C GLU A 535 -5.93 -12.34 32.32
N VAL A 536 -5.19 -13.10 33.12
CA VAL A 536 -4.06 -13.91 32.65
C VAL A 536 -4.61 -15.19 32.04
N LEU A 537 -4.34 -15.41 30.74
CA LEU A 537 -4.73 -16.63 30.03
C LEU A 537 -3.96 -17.84 30.58
N THR A 538 -4.64 -18.65 31.40
CA THR A 538 -4.18 -19.95 31.89
C THR A 538 -4.81 -21.09 31.07
N LEU A 539 -4.22 -22.28 31.08
CA LEU A 539 -4.80 -23.46 30.43
C LEU A 539 -6.22 -23.78 30.97
N GLY A 540 -6.51 -23.46 32.23
CA GLY A 540 -7.86 -23.55 32.80
C GLY A 540 -8.83 -22.49 32.27
N SER A 541 -8.35 -21.26 31.99
CA SER A 541 -9.16 -20.20 31.38
C SER A 541 -9.55 -20.49 29.92
N LEU A 542 -8.81 -21.38 29.23
CA LEU A 542 -9.11 -21.78 27.85
C LEU A 542 -10.49 -22.46 27.73
N ALA A 543 -10.89 -23.22 28.75
CA ALA A 543 -12.22 -23.84 28.79
C ALA A 543 -13.34 -22.79 28.94
N ASN A 544 -13.08 -21.67 29.63
CA ASN A 544 -14.04 -20.58 29.82
C ASN A 544 -14.24 -19.72 28.56
N LEU A 545 -13.36 -19.84 27.56
CA LEU A 545 -13.52 -19.20 26.25
C LEU A 545 -14.69 -19.81 25.46
N VAL A 546 -15.02 -21.08 25.69
CA VAL A 546 -16.16 -21.75 25.03
C VAL A 546 -17.43 -21.46 25.82
N ASN A 547 -17.97 -20.27 25.63
CA ASN A 547 -19.24 -19.84 26.23
C ASN A 547 -20.24 -19.40 25.15
N LEU A 548 -21.50 -19.17 25.54
CA LEU A 548 -22.55 -18.81 24.60
C LEU A 548 -22.28 -17.50 23.86
N ASP A 549 -21.58 -16.51 24.45
CA ASP A 549 -21.19 -15.28 23.73
C ASP A 549 -20.16 -15.57 22.63
N ALA A 550 -19.14 -16.36 22.94
CA ALA A 550 -18.12 -16.73 21.95
C ALA A 550 -18.72 -17.57 20.81
N LEU A 551 -19.57 -18.54 21.13
CA LEU A 551 -20.27 -19.35 20.13
C LEU A 551 -21.23 -18.50 19.27
N TYR A 552 -21.86 -17.48 19.85
CA TYR A 552 -22.70 -16.53 19.13
C TYR A 552 -21.88 -15.72 18.10
N ILE A 553 -20.76 -15.16 18.52
CA ILE A 553 -19.89 -14.36 17.66
C ILE A 553 -19.28 -15.23 16.55
N LEU A 554 -18.85 -16.45 16.85
CA LEU A 554 -18.34 -17.39 15.85
C LEU A 554 -19.44 -17.79 14.86
N GLY A 555 -20.65 -18.08 15.34
CA GLY A 555 -21.80 -18.40 14.49
C GLY A 555 -22.20 -17.22 13.57
N TYR A 556 -22.19 -16.00 14.12
CA TYR A 556 -22.42 -14.77 13.36
C TYR A 556 -21.34 -14.55 12.30
N ALA A 557 -20.06 -14.66 12.67
CA ALA A 557 -18.93 -14.46 11.76
C ALA A 557 -18.95 -15.47 10.61
N TRP A 558 -19.26 -16.74 10.90
CA TRP A 558 -19.44 -17.75 9.87
C TRP A 558 -20.61 -17.39 8.94
N LEU A 559 -21.79 -17.07 9.51
CA LEU A 559 -22.97 -16.73 8.73
C LEU A 559 -22.72 -15.53 7.81
N PHE A 560 -22.26 -14.40 8.36
CA PHE A 560 -22.02 -13.18 7.61
C PHE A 560 -20.90 -13.35 6.59
N GLY A 561 -19.77 -13.95 7.00
CA GLY A 561 -18.64 -14.21 6.11
C GLY A 561 -19.01 -15.11 4.94
N MET A 562 -19.76 -16.19 5.18
CA MET A 562 -20.26 -17.08 4.14
C MET A 562 -21.21 -16.34 3.18
N SER A 563 -22.13 -15.53 3.69
CA SER A 563 -23.07 -14.77 2.87
C SER A 563 -22.36 -13.73 2.00
N VAL A 564 -21.37 -13.01 2.52
CA VAL A 564 -20.54 -12.08 1.73
C VAL A 564 -19.73 -12.84 0.68
N TRP A 565 -19.07 -13.93 1.07
CA TRP A 565 -18.25 -14.74 0.17
C TRP A 565 -19.04 -15.25 -1.03
N ILE A 566 -20.17 -15.93 -0.78
CA ILE A 566 -20.96 -16.56 -1.85
C ILE A 566 -21.52 -15.50 -2.82
N THR A 567 -21.91 -14.34 -2.30
CA THR A 567 -22.60 -13.30 -3.06
C THR A 567 -21.66 -12.45 -3.91
N PHE A 568 -20.55 -12.01 -3.34
CA PHE A 568 -19.67 -11.03 -3.99
C PHE A 568 -18.42 -11.66 -4.61
N PHE A 569 -17.98 -12.82 -4.14
CA PHE A 569 -16.72 -13.41 -4.56
C PHE A 569 -16.94 -14.75 -5.26
N GLY A 570 -17.43 -15.76 -4.54
CA GLY A 570 -17.59 -17.13 -5.03
C GLY A 570 -18.44 -17.22 -6.29
N GLY A 571 -19.59 -16.54 -6.32
CA GLY A 571 -20.46 -16.51 -7.50
C GLY A 571 -19.82 -15.87 -8.73
N ILE A 572 -19.09 -14.75 -8.56
CA ILE A 572 -18.45 -14.02 -9.66
C ILE A 572 -17.25 -14.81 -10.21
N ILE A 573 -16.42 -15.37 -9.32
CA ILE A 573 -15.27 -16.19 -9.70
C ILE A 573 -15.75 -17.42 -10.47
N ALA A 574 -16.76 -18.15 -9.95
CA ALA A 574 -17.30 -19.32 -10.62
C ALA A 574 -17.95 -18.99 -11.97
N PHE A 575 -18.63 -17.84 -12.11
CA PHE A 575 -19.20 -17.40 -13.39
C PHE A 575 -18.12 -17.08 -14.42
N ARG A 576 -16.99 -16.50 -14.01
CA ARG A 576 -15.86 -16.17 -14.89
C ARG A 576 -15.01 -17.40 -15.25
N ALA A 577 -14.91 -18.37 -14.35
CA ALA A 577 -14.03 -19.53 -14.49
C ALA A 577 -14.70 -20.75 -15.15
N LEU A 578 -16.03 -20.89 -15.07
CA LEU A 578 -16.75 -22.06 -15.57
C LEU A 578 -17.65 -21.73 -16.77
N PRO A 579 -17.77 -22.65 -17.76
CA PRO A 579 -18.80 -22.58 -18.78
C PRO A 579 -20.20 -22.44 -18.17
N ARG A 580 -21.09 -21.66 -18.79
CA ARG A 580 -22.41 -21.27 -18.23
C ARG A 580 -23.27 -22.46 -17.77
N HIS A 581 -23.25 -23.59 -18.47
CA HIS A 581 -23.97 -24.80 -18.06
C HIS A 581 -23.38 -25.43 -16.78
N GLN A 582 -22.05 -25.49 -16.68
CA GLN A 582 -21.36 -26.01 -15.50
C GLN A 582 -21.55 -25.08 -14.30
N PHE A 583 -21.52 -23.76 -14.52
CA PHE A 583 -21.83 -22.77 -13.49
C PHE A 583 -23.26 -22.92 -12.96
N GLY A 584 -24.26 -23.03 -13.85
CA GLY A 584 -25.65 -23.24 -13.44
C GLY A 584 -25.87 -24.55 -12.68
N ALA A 585 -25.19 -25.63 -13.09
CA ALA A 585 -25.23 -26.91 -12.38
C ALA A 585 -24.56 -26.86 -11.00
N LEU A 586 -23.45 -26.12 -10.88
CA LEU A 586 -22.78 -25.88 -9.60
C LEU A 586 -23.72 -25.13 -8.64
N GLN A 587 -24.30 -24.00 -9.09
CA GLN A 587 -25.23 -23.21 -8.27
C GLN A 587 -26.44 -24.01 -7.80
N HIS A 588 -27.01 -24.85 -8.67
CA HIS A 588 -28.15 -25.70 -8.31
C HIS A 588 -27.82 -26.69 -7.17
N LYS A 589 -26.57 -27.13 -7.06
CA LYS A 589 -26.13 -28.03 -5.98
C LYS A 589 -25.70 -27.27 -4.71
N THR A 590 -25.04 -26.13 -4.86
CA THR A 590 -24.42 -25.42 -3.73
C THR A 590 -25.39 -24.47 -3.02
N PHE A 591 -26.28 -23.80 -3.74
CA PHE A 591 -27.19 -22.81 -3.14
C PHE A 591 -28.21 -23.40 -2.16
N PRO A 592 -28.82 -24.58 -2.41
CA PRO A 592 -29.69 -25.19 -1.41
C PRO A 592 -28.95 -25.46 -0.08
N ILE A 593 -27.71 -25.94 -0.14
CA ILE A 593 -26.87 -26.18 1.04
C ILE A 593 -26.60 -24.87 1.78
N TYR A 594 -26.21 -23.82 1.04
CA TYR A 594 -25.98 -22.49 1.61
C TYR A 594 -27.23 -21.94 2.31
N PHE A 595 -28.40 -22.00 1.67
CA PHE A 595 -29.63 -21.48 2.26
C PHE A 595 -30.03 -22.24 3.52
N VAL A 596 -29.85 -23.56 3.55
CA VAL A 596 -30.10 -24.38 4.74
C VAL A 596 -29.15 -23.99 5.88
N ILE A 597 -27.85 -23.93 5.63
CA ILE A 597 -26.86 -23.53 6.64
C ILE A 597 -27.17 -22.12 7.15
N SER A 598 -27.49 -21.20 6.25
CA SER A 598 -27.82 -19.81 6.59
C SER A 598 -29.08 -19.73 7.45
N MET A 599 -30.15 -20.46 7.11
CA MET A 599 -31.37 -20.54 7.90
C MET A 599 -31.13 -21.14 9.29
N LEU A 600 -30.35 -22.22 9.39
CA LEU A 600 -30.05 -22.87 10.66
C LEU A 600 -29.25 -21.94 11.56
N LEU A 601 -28.16 -21.35 11.06
CA LEU A 601 -27.33 -20.43 11.83
C LEU A 601 -28.11 -19.19 12.26
N SER A 602 -28.87 -18.57 11.34
CA SER A 602 -29.69 -17.39 11.69
C SER A 602 -30.80 -17.71 12.69
N SER A 603 -31.42 -18.89 12.61
CA SER A 603 -32.41 -19.35 13.59
C SER A 603 -31.78 -19.63 14.96
N SER A 604 -30.59 -20.23 14.99
CA SER A 604 -29.83 -20.44 16.24
C SER A 604 -29.41 -19.13 16.88
N LEU A 605 -28.93 -18.15 16.09
CA LEU A 605 -28.60 -16.82 16.58
C LEU A 605 -29.84 -16.09 17.09
N LEU A 606 -30.98 -16.19 16.40
CA LEU A 606 -32.22 -15.61 16.88
C LEU A 606 -32.66 -16.24 18.21
N GLY A 607 -32.59 -17.57 18.32
CA GLY A 607 -32.92 -18.29 19.54
C GLY A 607 -32.04 -17.85 20.72
N VAL A 608 -30.72 -17.79 20.53
CA VAL A 608 -29.80 -17.32 21.58
C VAL A 608 -30.04 -15.85 21.92
N TRP A 609 -30.36 -15.01 20.94
CA TRP A 609 -30.66 -13.59 21.16
C TRP A 609 -31.89 -13.41 22.04
N VAL A 610 -32.98 -14.11 21.74
CA VAL A 610 -34.24 -14.08 22.53
C VAL A 610 -34.02 -14.64 23.94
N LEU A 611 -33.21 -15.71 24.08
CA LEU A 611 -32.87 -16.27 25.39
C LEU A 611 -32.07 -15.28 26.26
N LYS A 612 -31.21 -14.46 25.65
CA LYS A 612 -30.39 -13.47 26.37
C LYS A 612 -31.14 -12.18 26.68
N HIS A 613 -32.12 -11.82 25.87
CA HIS A 613 -32.89 -10.59 26.01
C HIS A 613 -34.37 -10.94 26.19
N PRO A 614 -34.80 -11.44 27.36
CA PRO A 614 -36.17 -11.90 27.58
C PRO A 614 -37.22 -10.79 27.35
N ASP A 615 -36.83 -9.53 27.54
CA ASP A 615 -37.68 -8.35 27.34
C ASP A 615 -38.08 -8.12 25.87
N VAL A 616 -37.43 -8.77 24.89
CA VAL A 616 -37.84 -8.64 23.49
C VAL A 616 -39.21 -9.27 23.21
N VAL A 617 -39.61 -10.30 23.98
CA VAL A 617 -40.88 -11.02 23.73
C VAL A 617 -42.10 -10.15 24.08
N PRO A 618 -42.16 -9.49 25.26
CA PRO A 618 -43.25 -8.56 25.58
C PRO A 618 -43.29 -7.32 24.67
N PHE A 619 -42.14 -6.86 24.17
CA PHE A 619 -42.03 -5.63 23.38
C PHE A 619 -41.88 -5.84 21.87
N ILE A 620 -42.18 -7.05 21.37
CA ILE A 620 -41.96 -7.40 19.96
C ILE A 620 -42.65 -6.44 18.98
N GLY A 621 -43.78 -5.84 19.35
CA GLY A 621 -44.49 -4.84 18.53
C GLY A 621 -43.81 -3.46 18.43
N ARG A 622 -42.66 -3.25 19.07
CA ARG A 622 -41.93 -1.98 19.13
C ARG A 622 -40.56 -2.10 18.44
N PRO A 623 -40.50 -2.07 17.09
CA PRO A 623 -39.26 -2.31 16.34
C PRO A 623 -38.21 -1.19 16.51
N TYR A 624 -38.55 -0.07 17.15
CA TYR A 624 -37.62 1.01 17.46
C TYR A 624 -36.75 0.72 18.69
N LEU A 625 -37.10 -0.27 19.51
CA LEU A 625 -36.24 -0.75 20.59
C LEU A 625 -35.11 -1.57 20.00
N ALA A 626 -33.88 -1.30 20.44
CA ALA A 626 -32.70 -1.81 19.74
C ALA A 626 -32.59 -3.34 19.74
N ASP A 627 -32.88 -4.01 20.86
CA ASP A 627 -32.83 -5.47 20.95
C ASP A 627 -33.97 -6.14 20.18
N VAL A 628 -35.13 -5.47 20.10
CA VAL A 628 -36.25 -5.90 19.25
C VAL A 628 -35.89 -5.72 17.78
N ALA A 629 -35.24 -4.62 17.39
CA ALA A 629 -34.77 -4.40 16.02
C ALA A 629 -33.81 -5.51 15.55
N GLN A 630 -32.98 -6.06 16.45
CA GLN A 630 -32.13 -7.20 16.13
C GLN A 630 -32.91 -8.49 15.83
N VAL A 631 -34.02 -8.73 16.55
CA VAL A 631 -34.95 -9.83 16.25
C VAL A 631 -35.53 -9.67 14.84
N TYR A 632 -35.92 -8.46 14.45
CA TYR A 632 -36.40 -8.18 13.09
C TYR A 632 -35.30 -8.36 12.03
N ALA A 633 -34.05 -7.99 12.31
CA ALA A 633 -32.93 -8.18 11.39
C ALA A 633 -32.63 -9.67 11.14
N LEU A 634 -32.52 -10.47 12.21
CA LEU A 634 -32.33 -11.91 12.10
C LEU A 634 -33.55 -12.60 11.49
N GLY A 635 -34.77 -12.19 11.85
CA GLY A 635 -36.01 -12.68 11.26
C GLY A 635 -36.09 -12.40 9.75
N THR A 636 -35.71 -11.19 9.32
CA THR A 636 -35.65 -10.82 7.90
C THR A 636 -34.66 -11.70 7.13
N THR A 637 -33.52 -12.03 7.75
CA THR A 637 -32.53 -12.97 7.19
C THR A 637 -33.16 -14.35 7.00
N ILE A 638 -33.79 -14.90 8.04
CA ILE A 638 -34.45 -16.22 7.98
C ILE A 638 -35.52 -16.25 6.89
N LEU A 639 -36.40 -15.25 6.85
CA LEU A 639 -37.49 -15.17 5.87
C LEU A 639 -36.98 -15.07 4.43
N SER A 640 -35.95 -14.25 4.21
CA SER A 640 -35.36 -14.07 2.88
C SER A 640 -34.70 -15.36 2.38
N GLN A 641 -34.00 -16.08 3.26
CA GLN A 641 -33.36 -17.35 2.91
C GLN A 641 -34.37 -18.49 2.77
N ALA A 642 -35.43 -18.51 3.58
CA ALA A 642 -36.54 -19.45 3.44
C ALA A 642 -37.28 -19.25 2.11
N ALA A 643 -37.55 -18.00 1.71
CA ALA A 643 -38.14 -17.69 0.42
C ALA A 643 -37.24 -18.17 -0.73
N ASN A 644 -35.92 -17.99 -0.59
CA ASN A 644 -34.94 -18.51 -1.55
C ASN A 644 -34.90 -20.03 -1.62
N TYR A 645 -34.96 -20.72 -0.49
CA TYR A 645 -34.88 -22.17 -0.43
C TYR A 645 -36.17 -22.86 -0.91
N PHE A 646 -37.33 -22.46 -0.40
CA PHE A 646 -38.60 -23.16 -0.63
C PHE A 646 -39.33 -22.72 -1.90
N ILE A 647 -39.17 -21.46 -2.32
CA ILE A 647 -39.98 -20.88 -3.41
C ILE A 647 -39.11 -20.51 -4.60
N ILE A 648 -38.19 -19.57 -4.43
CA ILE A 648 -37.49 -18.94 -5.56
C ILE A 648 -36.48 -19.90 -6.19
N GLY A 649 -35.69 -20.63 -5.38
CA GLY A 649 -34.67 -21.57 -5.84
C GLY A 649 -35.23 -22.73 -6.68
N PRO A 650 -36.28 -23.44 -6.22
CA PRO A 650 -36.93 -24.50 -7.00
C PRO A 650 -37.52 -23.98 -8.32
N LEU A 651 -38.17 -22.81 -8.30
CA LEU A 651 -38.72 -22.19 -9.51
C LEU A 651 -37.62 -21.79 -10.51
N THR A 652 -36.54 -21.20 -10.02
CA THR A 652 -35.37 -20.81 -10.82
C THR A 652 -34.72 -22.03 -11.46
N SER A 653 -34.54 -23.10 -10.69
CA SER A 653 -33.96 -24.36 -11.18
C SER A 653 -34.85 -25.01 -12.25
N LYS A 654 -36.18 -25.04 -12.02
CA LYS A 654 -37.13 -25.57 -13.01
C LYS A 654 -37.08 -24.76 -14.32
N THR A 655 -37.08 -23.43 -14.24
CA THR A 655 -36.96 -22.57 -15.43
C THR A 655 -35.61 -22.75 -16.14
N MET A 656 -34.52 -22.93 -15.39
CA MET A 656 -33.19 -23.21 -15.93
C MET A 656 -33.15 -24.53 -16.71
N PHE A 657 -33.70 -25.62 -16.16
CA PHE A 657 -33.76 -26.91 -16.87
C PHE A 657 -34.70 -26.89 -18.07
N GLN A 658 -35.84 -26.18 -17.98
CA GLN A 658 -36.72 -25.97 -19.13
C GLN A 658 -35.98 -25.23 -20.26
N ARG A 659 -35.14 -24.25 -19.92
CA ARG A 659 -34.35 -23.49 -20.89
C ARG A 659 -33.30 -24.35 -21.54
N GLN A 660 -32.55 -25.13 -20.76
CA GLN A 660 -31.55 -26.08 -21.28
C GLN A 660 -32.16 -27.15 -22.19
N LYS A 661 -33.37 -27.63 -21.87
CA LYS A 661 -34.09 -28.58 -22.73
C LYS A 661 -34.42 -27.94 -24.07
N LEU A 662 -34.96 -26.73 -24.07
CA LEU A 662 -35.33 -26.02 -25.29
C LEU A 662 -34.10 -25.61 -26.12
N GLU A 663 -32.98 -25.27 -25.48
CA GLU A 663 -31.68 -25.03 -26.14
C GLU A 663 -31.21 -26.28 -26.90
N LYS A 664 -31.42 -27.47 -26.32
CA LYS A 664 -31.10 -28.75 -26.97
C LYS A 664 -32.06 -29.08 -28.11
N ASP A 665 -33.35 -28.81 -27.93
CA ASP A 665 -34.39 -29.11 -28.92
C ASP A 665 -34.31 -28.16 -30.14
N GLU A 666 -33.96 -26.89 -29.95
CA GLU A 666 -33.79 -25.89 -31.03
C GLU A 666 -32.37 -25.88 -31.64
N GLY A 667 -31.40 -26.53 -31.00
CA GLY A 667 -30.00 -26.54 -31.43
C GLY A 667 -29.33 -25.17 -31.43
N LYS A 668 -29.89 -24.21 -30.69
CA LYS A 668 -29.44 -22.81 -30.60
C LYS A 668 -29.31 -22.39 -29.15
N LEU A 669 -28.33 -21.55 -28.85
CA LEU A 669 -28.20 -20.94 -27.53
C LEU A 669 -29.23 -19.81 -27.40
N TYR A 670 -29.74 -19.59 -26.19
CA TYR A 670 -30.68 -18.49 -25.89
C TYR A 670 -30.14 -17.07 -26.18
N THR A 671 -28.83 -16.95 -26.42
CA THR A 671 -28.17 -15.70 -26.82
C THR A 671 -28.05 -15.50 -28.34
N ASP A 672 -28.41 -16.50 -29.14
CA ASP A 672 -28.25 -16.45 -30.59
C ASP A 672 -29.36 -15.61 -31.26
N PRO A 673 -29.04 -14.89 -32.35
CA PRO A 673 -30.05 -14.15 -33.10
C PRO A 673 -31.07 -15.12 -33.74
N GLY A 674 -32.37 -14.84 -33.52
CA GLY A 674 -33.47 -15.63 -34.09
C GLY A 674 -33.96 -16.81 -33.24
N VAL A 675 -33.72 -16.80 -31.92
CA VAL A 675 -34.31 -17.75 -30.95
C VAL A 675 -35.84 -17.63 -30.86
N SER A 676 -36.52 -18.73 -30.52
CA SER A 676 -37.98 -18.78 -30.44
C SER A 676 -38.57 -17.80 -29.43
N PRO A 677 -39.84 -17.36 -29.62
CA PRO A 677 -40.55 -16.55 -28.62
C PRO A 677 -40.63 -17.22 -27.24
N GLU A 678 -40.75 -18.56 -27.22
CA GLU A 678 -40.78 -19.35 -26.00
C GLU A 678 -39.44 -19.29 -25.24
N MET A 679 -38.32 -19.42 -25.95
CA MET A 679 -36.98 -19.29 -25.35
C MET A 679 -36.73 -17.90 -24.78
N LYS A 680 -37.19 -16.84 -25.47
CA LYS A 680 -37.11 -15.46 -24.96
C LYS A 680 -37.94 -15.26 -23.69
N ALA A 681 -39.17 -15.76 -23.66
CA ALA A 681 -40.04 -15.68 -22.49
C ALA A 681 -39.43 -16.41 -21.29
N LEU A 682 -38.84 -17.57 -21.52
CA LEU A 682 -38.21 -18.38 -20.47
C LEU A 682 -36.92 -17.73 -19.95
N ASN A 683 -36.12 -17.11 -20.82
CA ASN A 683 -34.95 -16.35 -20.40
C ASN A 683 -35.32 -15.10 -19.57
N ALA A 684 -36.37 -14.38 -19.98
CA ALA A 684 -36.88 -13.25 -19.20
C ALA A 684 -37.38 -13.69 -17.81
N ARG A 685 -38.12 -14.81 -17.74
CA ARG A 685 -38.58 -15.41 -16.49
C ARG A 685 -37.40 -15.84 -15.60
N PHE A 686 -36.37 -16.45 -16.17
CA PHE A 686 -35.16 -16.83 -15.44
C PHE A 686 -34.46 -15.58 -14.87
N GLY A 687 -34.28 -14.54 -15.68
CA GLY A 687 -33.68 -13.27 -15.25
C GLY A 687 -34.45 -12.62 -14.09
N ALA A 688 -35.78 -12.61 -14.15
CA ALA A 688 -36.63 -12.09 -13.09
C ALA A 688 -36.48 -12.90 -11.78
N LEU A 689 -36.57 -14.23 -11.84
CA LEU A 689 -36.42 -15.09 -10.67
C LEU A 689 -35.02 -15.00 -10.05
N HIS A 690 -33.98 -14.96 -10.89
CA HIS A 690 -32.60 -14.79 -10.44
C HIS A 690 -32.37 -13.42 -9.76
N GLY A 691 -32.96 -12.36 -10.32
CA GLY A 691 -32.92 -11.02 -9.74
C GLY A 691 -33.61 -10.96 -8.37
N ILE A 692 -34.81 -11.54 -8.23
CA ILE A 692 -35.54 -11.62 -6.96
C ILE A 692 -34.73 -12.42 -5.92
N SER A 693 -34.14 -13.55 -6.32
CA SER A 693 -33.29 -14.35 -5.43
C SER A 693 -32.08 -13.59 -4.91
N SER A 694 -31.42 -12.86 -5.83
CA SER A 694 -30.25 -12.03 -5.51
C SER A 694 -30.61 -10.89 -4.57
N LEU A 695 -31.77 -10.25 -4.77
CA LEU A 695 -32.26 -9.18 -3.90
C LEU A 695 -32.61 -9.70 -2.49
N ALA A 696 -33.26 -10.86 -2.39
CA ALA A 696 -33.56 -11.49 -1.10
C ALA A 696 -32.25 -11.80 -0.34
N ASN A 697 -31.24 -12.32 -1.04
CA ASN A 697 -29.95 -12.61 -0.43
C ASN A 697 -29.15 -11.34 -0.07
N LEU A 698 -29.24 -10.26 -0.87
CA LEU A 698 -28.66 -8.97 -0.52
C LEU A 698 -29.35 -8.34 0.70
N THR A 699 -30.67 -8.46 0.80
CA THR A 699 -31.45 -8.00 1.97
C THR A 699 -30.99 -8.72 3.24
N ALA A 700 -30.76 -10.04 3.16
CA ALA A 700 -30.20 -10.82 4.26
C ALA A 700 -28.80 -10.32 4.67
N ILE A 701 -27.92 -10.00 3.71
CA ILE A 701 -26.58 -9.45 4.02
C ILE A 701 -26.67 -8.09 4.70
N ILE A 702 -27.55 -7.20 4.24
CA ILE A 702 -27.75 -5.88 4.85
C ILE A 702 -28.27 -6.03 6.28
N ALA A 703 -29.25 -6.92 6.51
CA ALA A 703 -29.78 -7.20 7.84
C ALA A 703 -28.71 -7.78 8.77
N LEU A 704 -27.88 -8.71 8.29
CA LEU A 704 -26.75 -9.24 9.04
C LEU A 704 -25.66 -8.20 9.31
N GLY A 705 -25.41 -7.29 8.36
CA GLY A 705 -24.49 -6.17 8.55
C GLY A 705 -24.97 -5.22 9.63
N PHE A 706 -26.25 -4.86 9.62
CA PHE A 706 -26.88 -4.08 10.70
C PHE A 706 -26.73 -4.76 12.06
N HIS A 707 -26.99 -6.07 12.12
CA HIS A 707 -26.84 -6.85 13.34
C HIS A 707 -25.39 -6.94 13.84
N GLY A 708 -24.42 -7.08 12.94
CA GLY A 708 -23.00 -7.07 13.29
C GLY A 708 -22.50 -5.75 13.83
N LEU A 709 -22.97 -4.63 13.25
CA LEU A 709 -22.66 -3.29 13.76
C LEU A 709 -23.19 -3.11 15.18
N TRP A 710 -24.38 -3.65 15.49
CA TRP A 710 -24.92 -3.64 16.84
C TRP A 710 -24.07 -4.45 17.81
N ILE A 711 -23.76 -5.71 17.49
CA ILE A 711 -22.90 -6.57 18.32
C ILE A 711 -21.52 -5.94 18.53
N GLY A 712 -20.95 -5.32 17.50
CA GLY A 712 -19.66 -4.64 17.59
C GLY A 712 -19.66 -3.42 18.51
N ASN A 713 -20.81 -2.75 18.67
CA ASN A 713 -20.94 -1.56 19.50
C ASN A 713 -21.36 -1.87 20.95
N ALA A 714 -22.40 -2.71 21.14
CA ALA A 714 -23.00 -2.98 22.44
C ALA A 714 -22.62 -4.36 23.01
N GLY A 715 -21.95 -5.21 22.23
CA GLY A 715 -21.69 -6.61 22.58
C GLY A 715 -22.93 -7.50 22.44
N VAL A 716 -22.77 -8.79 22.74
CA VAL A 716 -23.84 -9.80 22.69
C VAL A 716 -24.79 -9.69 23.91
N LYS A 717 -24.41 -8.94 24.94
CA LYS A 717 -25.16 -8.79 26.19
C LYS A 717 -26.31 -7.76 26.11
N GLY A 718 -26.35 -6.93 25.07
CA GLY A 718 -27.33 -5.83 24.96
C GLY A 718 -27.03 -4.70 25.96
N TYR A 719 -27.95 -3.73 26.03
CA TYR A 719 -27.92 -2.63 27.00
C TYR A 719 -28.64 -2.98 28.31
#